data_AF-A0A9W8RDH9-F1
#
_entry.id   AF-A0A9W8RDH9-F1
#
_cell.length_a   1.000
_cell.length_b   1.000
_cell.length_c   1.000
_cell.angle_alpha   90.00
_cell.angle_beta   90.00
_cell.angle_gamma   90.00
#
_symmetry.space_group_name_H-M   'P 1'
#
loop_
_entity.id
_entity.type
_entity.pdbx_description
1 polymer ?
#
loop_
_entity_poly.entity_id
_entity_poly.type
_entity_poly.pdbx_seq_one_letter_code
_entity_poly.pdbx_strand_id
1 'polypeptide(L)'
;MDPVSLAGLAIGVASIGLQVYTGCIQGIQLLVTALGYEDDCKYLNLRLRMEQQRLFAWSETSGLLDLDAKNQDKILNSNVFNLHRQTVLDLLVQIRCLFDEFTEYQRKHNNLCTVEDHDGILGAPEKDAKLANYPMTERKRDFIKKAMLGLKTKSVEGITRLRWTSFDKAGFERLLAKFSILNDNMTNLLDHSLQVEIRNTVQDTNRGVLLLHHKIADLSHLVLALKSQLDAGSPGGPSSMSKLEREANADALRQLSRLAKFKAFNETIDPKSEGPAVVDEAAAKFLELAKPGHQRNLFVPRYLIEVDPEVDESDEPRCEALMKTAEGKKKVWIEWKDYDNPGPQPGSLSKADIIERVRKLAALLNHSPKPEAFRTPHCLGFFDKADPNMPEDDVDILDRRLGLIFERPSADNLDTTRPPISLRELLQDPKVRKPRVTERVRLAHAISNCLLYLHAVHWLHKGLRSHNVLFFLTRDGHVDYYQPYLSGFDFSRPGGSDEMTDAPGDDAEHDLYRHPNAQSNRRRERERSKKSFDIYSLGVILVELAHWRPIEEVLGIDMRRARGRPDVVRKVRDALLAEDRVAAVGADMGERFEDATRRCLAGGEELGLRDGDDETEDEVAERLSIKFYKEVVKRLEDVVV
;
A
#
# COMPACT_ATOMS: atom_id res chain seq x y z
N MET A 1 -40.62 8.81 -29.14
CA MET A 1 -39.57 9.80 -29.45
C MET A 1 -38.64 9.16 -30.45
N ASP A 2 -38.18 9.89 -31.47
CA ASP A 2 -37.12 9.40 -32.34
C ASP A 2 -35.77 9.38 -31.57
N PRO A 3 -34.79 8.56 -31.99
CA PRO A 3 -33.51 8.43 -31.28
C PRO A 3 -32.73 9.75 -31.20
N VAL A 4 -32.89 10.61 -32.20
CA VAL A 4 -32.19 11.91 -32.30
C VAL A 4 -32.73 12.91 -31.27
N SER A 5 -34.06 13.00 -31.08
CA SER A 5 -34.64 13.86 -30.05
C SER A 5 -34.34 13.36 -28.64
N LEU A 6 -34.25 12.03 -28.45
CA LEU A 6 -33.86 11.44 -27.16
C LEU A 6 -32.41 11.81 -26.80
N ALA A 7 -31.48 11.67 -27.75
CA ALA A 7 -30.08 12.04 -27.58
C ALA A 7 -29.91 13.55 -27.30
N GLY A 8 -30.62 14.40 -28.05
CA GLY A 8 -30.60 15.84 -27.84
C GLY A 8 -31.10 16.26 -26.45
N LEU A 9 -32.17 15.62 -25.96
CA LEU A 9 -32.71 15.87 -24.62
C LEU A 9 -31.74 15.43 -23.52
N ALA A 10 -31.10 14.27 -23.67
CA ALA A 10 -30.12 13.76 -22.72
C ALA A 10 -28.92 14.70 -22.58
N ILE A 11 -28.41 15.20 -23.71
CA ILE A 11 -27.32 16.18 -23.75
C ILE A 11 -27.74 17.50 -23.09
N GLY A 12 -28.96 17.97 -23.38
CA GLY A 12 -29.49 19.19 -22.75
C GLY A 12 -29.60 19.08 -21.22
N VAL A 13 -30.14 17.96 -20.71
CA VAL A 13 -30.21 17.67 -19.27
C VAL A 13 -28.80 17.59 -18.67
N ALA A 14 -27.89 16.86 -19.31
CA ALA A 14 -26.53 16.71 -18.82
C ALA A 14 -25.81 18.07 -18.76
N SER A 15 -26.04 18.98 -19.72
CA SER A 15 -25.50 20.34 -19.68
C SER A 15 -26.00 21.15 -18.47
N ILE A 16 -27.28 21.03 -18.11
CA ILE A 16 -27.81 21.67 -16.89
C ILE A 16 -27.20 21.00 -15.65
N GLY A 17 -27.14 19.67 -15.65
CA GLY A 17 -26.53 18.89 -14.58
C GLY A 17 -25.07 19.29 -14.32
N LEU A 18 -24.29 19.54 -15.37
CA LEU A 18 -22.90 19.98 -15.26
C LEU A 18 -22.81 21.36 -14.58
N GLN A 19 -23.69 22.30 -14.92
CA GLN A 19 -23.71 23.61 -14.29
C GLN A 19 -24.04 23.52 -12.79
N VAL A 20 -25.03 22.70 -12.41
CA VAL A 20 -25.38 22.48 -11.00
C VAL A 20 -24.22 21.79 -10.27
N TYR A 21 -23.64 20.75 -10.88
CA TYR A 21 -22.49 20.02 -10.37
C TYR A 21 -21.27 20.93 -10.14
N THR A 22 -20.96 21.83 -11.07
CA THR A 22 -19.92 22.85 -10.87
C THR A 22 -20.19 23.68 -9.61
N GLY A 23 -21.45 24.08 -9.38
CA GLY A 23 -21.86 24.77 -8.16
C GLY A 23 -21.65 23.93 -6.89
N CYS A 24 -21.97 22.64 -6.92
CA CYS A 24 -21.69 21.71 -5.82
C CYS A 24 -20.18 21.67 -5.50
N ILE A 25 -19.33 21.51 -6.52
CA ILE A 25 -17.87 21.43 -6.34
C ILE A 25 -17.32 22.75 -5.80
N GLN A 26 -17.83 23.90 -6.24
CA GLN A 26 -17.47 25.20 -5.67
C GLN A 26 -17.79 25.29 -4.18
N GLY A 27 -19.02 24.95 -3.78
CA GLY A 27 -19.44 24.98 -2.37
C GLY A 27 -18.63 24.02 -1.49
N ILE A 28 -18.38 22.81 -1.97
CA ILE A 28 -17.55 21.82 -1.27
C ILE A 28 -16.11 22.32 -1.15
N GLN A 29 -15.51 22.85 -2.22
CA GLN A 29 -14.12 23.29 -2.22
C GLN A 29 -13.87 24.45 -1.24
N LEU A 30 -14.85 25.34 -1.06
CA LEU A 30 -14.79 26.43 -0.08
C LEU A 30 -14.68 25.90 1.36
N LEU A 31 -15.39 24.81 1.70
CA LEU A 31 -15.28 24.17 3.01
C LEU A 31 -14.01 23.32 3.13
N VAL A 32 -13.66 22.56 2.08
CA VAL A 32 -12.43 21.74 2.05
C VAL A 32 -11.19 22.59 2.33
N THR A 33 -11.15 23.81 1.81
CA THR A 33 -10.04 24.76 1.97
C THR A 33 -10.26 25.75 3.13
N ALA A 34 -11.28 25.56 3.96
CA ALA A 34 -11.53 26.46 5.08
C ALA A 34 -10.37 26.43 6.09
N LEU A 35 -10.04 27.59 6.65
CA LEU A 35 -9.01 27.75 7.68
C LEU A 35 -9.59 27.54 9.08
N GLY A 36 -8.74 27.20 10.05
CA GLY A 36 -9.12 27.18 11.47
C GLY A 36 -9.85 25.91 11.92
N TYR A 37 -9.66 24.78 11.24
CA TYR A 37 -10.09 23.49 11.78
C TYR A 37 -9.35 23.18 13.09
N GLU A 38 -10.10 22.86 14.13
CA GLU A 38 -9.56 22.29 15.37
C GLU A 38 -8.89 20.94 15.06
N ASP A 39 -7.78 20.63 15.74
CA ASP A 39 -6.98 19.44 15.45
C ASP A 39 -7.79 18.16 15.55
N ASP A 40 -8.62 18.02 16.58
CA ASP A 40 -9.50 16.86 16.81
C ASP A 40 -10.62 16.73 15.75
N CYS A 41 -10.82 17.75 14.91
CA CYS A 41 -11.84 17.81 13.86
C CYS A 41 -11.27 17.74 12.45
N LYS A 42 -9.94 17.68 12.28
CA LYS A 42 -9.29 17.54 10.96
C LYS A 42 -9.73 16.28 10.20
N TYR A 43 -10.09 15.21 10.90
CA TYR A 43 -10.65 14.01 10.27
C TYR A 43 -11.96 14.27 9.52
N LEU A 44 -12.75 15.26 9.93
CA LEU A 44 -14.00 15.63 9.26
C LEU A 44 -13.72 16.33 7.92
N ASN A 45 -12.67 17.16 7.85
CA ASN A 45 -12.21 17.73 6.58
C ASN A 45 -11.72 16.62 5.62
N LEU A 46 -10.96 15.64 6.14
CA LEU A 46 -10.55 14.48 5.36
C LEU A 46 -11.76 13.67 4.86
N ARG A 47 -12.76 13.43 5.72
CA ARG A 47 -14.01 12.78 5.33
C ARG A 47 -14.76 13.57 4.24
N LEU A 48 -14.79 14.90 4.33
CA LEU A 48 -15.36 15.74 3.27
C LEU A 48 -14.64 15.56 1.93
N ARG A 49 -13.30 15.50 1.93
CA ARG A 49 -12.50 15.24 0.71
C ARG A 49 -12.81 13.87 0.10
N MET A 50 -12.98 12.85 0.94
CA MET A 50 -13.38 11.51 0.50
C MET A 50 -14.77 11.53 -0.14
N GLU A 51 -15.76 12.21 0.45
CA GLU A 51 -17.09 12.36 -0.15
C GLU A 51 -17.08 13.21 -1.43
N GLN A 52 -16.26 14.25 -1.50
CA GLN A 52 -16.05 15.02 -2.73
C GLN A 52 -15.47 14.12 -3.84
N GLN A 53 -14.54 13.23 -3.50
CA GLN A 53 -13.97 12.27 -4.44
C GLN A 53 -15.02 11.27 -4.95
N ARG A 54 -15.92 10.77 -4.09
CA ARG A 54 -17.01 9.89 -4.52
C ARG A 54 -17.92 10.58 -5.53
N LEU A 55 -18.30 11.83 -5.26
CA LEU A 55 -19.09 12.64 -6.18
C LEU A 55 -18.34 12.92 -7.50
N PHE A 56 -17.02 13.12 -7.45
CA PHE A 56 -16.18 13.29 -8.64
C PHE A 56 -16.04 12.00 -9.46
N ALA A 57 -15.81 10.86 -8.84
CA ALA A 57 -15.75 9.57 -9.52
C ALA A 57 -17.09 9.27 -10.24
N TRP A 58 -18.22 9.62 -9.61
CA TRP A 58 -19.53 9.52 -10.24
C TRP A 58 -19.66 10.40 -11.50
N SER A 59 -19.21 11.66 -11.45
CA SER A 59 -19.33 12.56 -12.61
C SER A 59 -18.42 12.16 -13.77
N GLU A 60 -17.26 11.58 -13.49
CA GLU A 60 -16.36 11.01 -14.49
C GLU A 60 -16.92 9.71 -15.10
N THR A 61 -17.43 8.82 -14.27
CA THR A 61 -17.93 7.50 -14.70
C THR A 61 -19.22 7.62 -15.50
N SER A 62 -20.15 8.49 -15.07
CA SER A 62 -21.41 8.76 -15.77
C SER A 62 -21.24 9.48 -17.12
N GLY A 63 -20.06 10.07 -17.38
CA GLY A 63 -19.75 10.88 -18.55
C GLY A 63 -20.14 12.35 -18.42
N LEU A 64 -20.62 12.81 -17.26
CA LEU A 64 -21.01 14.22 -17.05
C LEU A 64 -19.85 15.19 -17.35
N LEU A 65 -18.63 14.82 -16.97
CA LEU A 65 -17.42 15.62 -17.22
C LEU A 65 -16.96 15.62 -18.67
N ASP A 66 -17.46 14.72 -19.52
CA ASP A 66 -17.06 14.60 -20.93
C ASP A 66 -17.81 15.58 -21.86
N LEU A 67 -18.86 16.25 -21.36
CA LEU A 67 -19.62 17.26 -22.10
C LEU A 67 -18.75 18.41 -22.62
N ASP A 68 -17.82 18.87 -21.79
CA ASP A 68 -16.91 19.98 -22.13
C ASP A 68 -15.91 19.57 -23.24
N ALA A 69 -15.69 18.28 -23.45
CA ALA A 69 -14.72 17.73 -24.40
C ALA A 69 -15.33 17.32 -25.76
N LYS A 70 -16.61 17.63 -26.01
CA LYS A 70 -17.38 17.20 -27.19
C LYS A 70 -17.47 15.67 -27.38
N ASN A 71 -17.12 14.89 -26.36
CA ASN A 71 -17.26 13.44 -26.38
C ASN A 71 -18.64 13.05 -25.84
N GLN A 72 -19.64 13.09 -26.72
CA GLN A 72 -21.04 12.82 -26.37
C GLN A 72 -21.34 11.32 -26.23
N ASP A 73 -20.45 10.45 -26.74
CA ASP A 73 -20.69 9.01 -26.82
C ASP A 73 -20.81 8.37 -25.44
N LYS A 74 -19.98 8.75 -24.47
CA LYS A 74 -20.02 8.17 -23.12
C LYS A 74 -21.33 8.46 -22.38
N ILE A 75 -21.89 9.66 -22.59
CA ILE A 75 -23.16 10.10 -21.99
C ILE A 75 -24.34 9.35 -22.61
N LEU A 76 -24.32 9.20 -23.94
CA LEU A 76 -25.35 8.48 -24.67
C LEU A 76 -25.32 6.99 -24.32
N ASN A 77 -24.14 6.43 -24.05
CA ASN A 77 -23.96 5.03 -23.69
C ASN A 77 -24.33 4.73 -22.22
N SER A 78 -24.16 5.66 -21.28
CA SER A 78 -24.44 5.37 -19.85
C SER A 78 -25.92 5.23 -19.52
N ASN A 79 -26.84 5.65 -20.41
CA ASN A 79 -28.31 5.67 -20.20
C ASN A 79 -28.82 6.43 -18.97
N VAL A 80 -27.95 6.88 -18.06
CA VAL A 80 -28.28 7.57 -16.80
C VAL A 80 -29.08 8.84 -17.08
N PHE A 81 -28.61 9.65 -18.03
CA PHE A 81 -29.26 10.90 -18.41
C PHE A 81 -30.50 10.70 -19.31
N ASN A 82 -30.69 9.50 -19.86
CA ASN A 82 -31.90 9.11 -20.57
C ASN A 82 -33.00 8.69 -19.60
N LEU A 83 -32.68 7.79 -18.65
CA LEU A 83 -33.63 7.12 -17.78
C LEU A 83 -33.92 7.90 -16.48
N HIS A 84 -32.89 8.53 -15.89
CA HIS A 84 -32.95 9.13 -14.55
C HIS A 84 -32.77 10.65 -14.55
N ARG A 85 -33.02 11.32 -15.69
CA ARG A 85 -32.82 12.77 -15.90
C ARG A 85 -33.28 13.66 -14.74
N GLN A 86 -34.52 13.49 -14.28
CA GLN A 86 -35.12 14.34 -13.27
C GLN A 86 -34.48 14.07 -11.90
N THR A 87 -34.28 12.80 -11.57
CA THR A 87 -33.70 12.37 -10.30
C THR A 87 -32.25 12.82 -10.16
N VAL A 88 -31.44 12.74 -11.23
CA VAL A 88 -30.06 13.21 -11.23
C VAL A 88 -29.98 14.72 -10.97
N LEU A 89 -30.80 15.51 -11.69
CA LEU A 89 -30.84 16.95 -11.47
C LEU A 89 -31.31 17.30 -10.06
N ASP A 90 -32.36 16.64 -9.58
CA ASP A 90 -32.91 16.87 -8.24
C ASP A 90 -31.87 16.57 -7.15
N LEU A 91 -31.17 15.43 -7.23
CA LEU A 91 -30.11 15.08 -6.28
C LEU A 91 -28.94 16.05 -6.32
N LEU A 92 -28.50 16.50 -7.51
CA LEU A 92 -27.44 17.52 -7.63
C LEU A 92 -27.88 18.86 -7.01
N VAL A 93 -29.14 19.28 -7.21
CA VAL A 93 -29.70 20.48 -6.58
C VAL A 93 -29.77 20.31 -5.07
N GLN A 94 -30.21 19.15 -4.58
CA GLN A 94 -30.24 18.85 -3.14
C GLN A 94 -28.83 18.92 -2.52
N ILE A 95 -27.80 18.40 -3.21
CA ILE A 95 -26.40 18.52 -2.76
C ILE A 95 -26.02 20.00 -2.68
N ARG A 96 -26.31 20.79 -3.71
CA ARG A 96 -25.98 22.22 -3.71
C ARG A 96 -26.67 22.96 -2.57
N CYS A 97 -27.99 22.82 -2.44
CA CYS A 97 -28.77 23.45 -1.38
C CYS A 97 -28.26 23.04 0.01
N LEU A 98 -27.90 21.77 0.20
CA LEU A 98 -27.36 21.27 1.47
C LEU A 98 -26.10 22.05 1.90
N PHE A 99 -25.17 22.32 0.98
CA PHE A 99 -23.95 23.08 1.28
C PHE A 99 -24.22 24.59 1.43
N ASP A 100 -25.10 25.15 0.62
CA ASP A 100 -25.50 26.57 0.68
C ASP A 100 -26.20 26.88 2.02
N GLU A 101 -27.21 26.08 2.40
CA GLU A 101 -27.95 26.21 3.66
C GLU A 101 -27.03 26.06 4.88
N PHE A 102 -26.12 25.08 4.85
CA PHE A 102 -25.15 24.88 5.92
C PHE A 102 -24.23 26.10 6.07
N THR A 103 -23.66 26.59 4.96
CA THR A 103 -22.73 27.72 4.97
C THR A 103 -23.42 29.00 5.46
N GLU A 104 -24.66 29.24 5.00
CA GLU A 104 -25.47 30.35 5.50
C GLU A 104 -25.77 30.25 6.99
N TYR A 105 -26.14 29.06 7.47
CA TYR A 105 -26.41 28.84 8.89
C TYR A 105 -25.18 29.15 9.74
N GLN A 106 -23.99 28.68 9.35
CA GLN A 106 -22.75 28.92 10.10
C GLN A 106 -22.37 30.41 10.10
N ARG A 107 -22.57 31.12 9.00
CA ARG A 107 -22.36 32.58 8.93
C ARG A 107 -23.34 33.34 9.83
N LYS A 108 -24.63 32.99 9.79
CA LYS A 108 -25.67 33.61 10.64
C LYS A 108 -25.38 33.45 12.13
N HIS A 109 -24.71 32.37 12.52
CA HIS A 109 -24.32 32.10 13.92
C HIS A 109 -22.89 32.55 14.26
N ASN A 110 -22.23 33.31 13.38
CA ASN A 110 -20.85 33.79 13.56
C ASN A 110 -19.81 32.67 13.82
N ASN A 111 -20.08 31.45 13.34
CA ASN A 111 -19.16 30.31 13.40
C ASN A 111 -18.19 30.29 12.20
N LEU A 112 -18.52 31.03 11.14
CA LEU A 112 -17.78 31.05 9.89
C LEU A 112 -17.71 32.47 9.32
N CYS A 113 -16.49 32.94 9.06
CA CYS A 113 -16.24 34.23 8.42
C CYS A 113 -15.51 34.08 7.09
N THR A 114 -15.45 35.16 6.32
CA THR A 114 -14.74 35.26 5.05
C THR A 114 -13.42 36.00 5.24
N VAL A 115 -12.36 35.52 4.58
CA VAL A 115 -11.01 36.08 4.64
C VAL A 115 -10.39 36.09 3.26
N GLU A 116 -9.45 37.00 3.00
CA GLU A 116 -8.76 37.05 1.71
C GLU A 116 -7.88 35.81 1.50
N ASP A 117 -7.89 35.26 0.27
CA ASP A 117 -7.07 34.10 -0.12
C ASP A 117 -5.64 34.52 -0.49
N HIS A 118 -4.84 34.94 0.50
CA HIS A 118 -3.48 35.44 0.27
C HIS A 118 -2.51 34.40 -0.31
N ASP A 119 -2.70 33.12 0.01
CA ASP A 119 -1.84 32.01 -0.46
C ASP A 119 -2.30 31.41 -1.80
N GLY A 120 -3.48 31.81 -2.29
CA GLY A 120 -4.06 31.36 -3.55
C GLY A 120 -4.46 29.88 -3.57
N ILE A 121 -4.57 29.24 -2.40
CA ILE A 121 -4.85 27.79 -2.30
C ILE A 121 -6.22 27.45 -2.87
N LEU A 122 -7.21 28.35 -2.74
CA LEU A 122 -8.56 28.09 -3.23
C LEU A 122 -8.60 27.91 -4.76
N GLY A 123 -7.72 28.61 -5.49
CA GLY A 123 -7.55 28.49 -6.94
C GLY A 123 -6.50 27.47 -7.39
N ALA A 124 -5.79 26.84 -6.44
CA ALA A 124 -4.69 25.91 -6.69
C ALA A 124 -4.94 24.57 -5.97
N PRO A 125 -5.89 23.75 -6.47
CA PRO A 125 -6.28 22.50 -5.82
C PRO A 125 -5.11 21.51 -5.67
N GLU A 126 -4.09 21.58 -6.51
CA GLU A 126 -2.85 20.82 -6.38
C GLU A 126 -2.03 21.18 -5.12
N LYS A 127 -2.02 22.46 -4.72
CA LYS A 127 -1.33 22.91 -3.51
C LYS A 127 -2.11 22.49 -2.26
N ASP A 128 -3.42 22.65 -2.29
CA ASP A 128 -4.34 22.19 -1.24
C ASP A 128 -4.19 20.67 -1.00
N ALA A 129 -4.23 19.89 -2.08
CA ALA A 129 -4.12 18.45 -2.01
C ALA A 129 -2.77 18.00 -1.44
N LYS A 130 -1.67 18.66 -1.83
CA LYS A 130 -0.33 18.39 -1.29
C LYS A 130 -0.27 18.69 0.21
N LEU A 131 -0.82 19.81 0.68
CA LEU A 131 -0.86 20.15 2.11
C LEU A 131 -1.70 19.17 2.93
N ALA A 132 -2.75 18.59 2.33
CA ALA A 132 -3.63 17.62 2.95
C ALA A 132 -3.19 16.15 2.73
N ASN A 133 -2.04 15.91 2.10
CA ASN A 133 -1.57 14.57 1.71
C ASN A 133 -2.66 13.75 0.98
N TYR A 134 -3.41 14.40 0.08
CA TYR A 134 -4.55 13.82 -0.61
C TYR A 134 -4.25 13.61 -2.11
N PRO A 135 -4.52 12.42 -2.69
CA PRO A 135 -4.25 12.19 -4.11
C PRO A 135 -5.06 13.11 -5.03
N MET A 136 -4.39 13.69 -6.02
CA MET A 136 -5.02 14.59 -7.00
C MET A 136 -4.73 14.14 -8.43
N THR A 137 -5.77 13.75 -9.17
CA THR A 137 -5.66 13.45 -10.61
C THR A 137 -5.59 14.75 -11.41
N GLU A 138 -4.96 14.71 -12.59
CA GLU A 138 -4.90 15.86 -13.49
C GLU A 138 -6.30 16.35 -13.88
N ARG A 139 -7.18 15.42 -14.27
CA ARG A 139 -8.57 15.75 -14.61
C ARG A 139 -9.34 16.42 -13.48
N LYS A 140 -9.21 15.93 -12.24
CA LYS A 140 -9.87 16.54 -11.06
C LYS A 140 -9.32 17.93 -10.77
N ARG A 141 -7.99 18.08 -10.83
CA ARG A 141 -7.29 19.36 -10.66
C ARG A 141 -7.80 20.40 -11.65
N ASP A 142 -7.79 20.07 -12.93
CA ASP A 142 -8.17 20.99 -14.00
C ASP A 142 -9.64 21.39 -13.89
N PHE A 143 -10.51 20.41 -13.56
CA PHE A 143 -11.91 20.69 -13.32
C PHE A 143 -12.12 21.64 -12.13
N ILE A 144 -11.55 21.34 -10.97
CA ILE A 144 -11.69 22.19 -9.77
C ILE A 144 -11.13 23.59 -10.05
N LYS A 145 -9.96 23.68 -10.70
CA LYS A 145 -9.34 24.95 -11.08
C LYS A 145 -10.25 25.78 -11.99
N LYS A 146 -10.84 25.18 -13.01
CA LYS A 146 -11.83 25.82 -13.90
C LYS A 146 -13.08 26.26 -13.12
N ALA A 147 -13.61 25.40 -12.26
CA ALA A 147 -14.78 25.69 -11.43
C ALA A 147 -14.52 26.89 -10.52
N MET A 148 -13.38 26.94 -9.83
CA MET A 148 -13.04 28.04 -8.92
C MET A 148 -12.71 29.34 -9.66
N LEU A 149 -12.12 29.27 -10.85
CA LEU A 149 -11.93 30.46 -11.71
C LEU A 149 -13.27 31.11 -12.08
N GLY A 150 -14.29 30.31 -12.40
CA GLY A 150 -15.64 30.80 -12.70
C GLY A 150 -16.33 31.50 -11.53
N LEU A 151 -15.90 31.22 -10.29
CA LEU A 151 -16.38 31.91 -9.09
C LEU A 151 -15.69 33.27 -8.92
N LYS A 152 -14.38 33.34 -9.19
CA LYS A 152 -13.61 34.60 -9.20
C LYS A 152 -14.20 35.63 -10.16
N THR A 153 -14.56 35.21 -11.38
CA THR A 153 -15.10 36.12 -12.41
C THR A 153 -16.46 36.72 -12.06
N LYS A 154 -17.17 36.16 -11.06
CA LYS A 154 -18.50 36.62 -10.61
C LYS A 154 -18.44 37.49 -9.35
N SER A 155 -17.28 37.61 -8.71
CA SER A 155 -17.08 38.37 -7.47
C SER A 155 -16.38 39.70 -7.74
N VAL A 156 -16.90 40.80 -7.19
CA VAL A 156 -16.31 42.15 -7.28
C VAL A 156 -15.17 42.34 -6.26
N GLU A 157 -15.17 41.55 -5.18
CA GLU A 157 -14.28 41.71 -4.00
C GLU A 157 -13.09 40.74 -3.99
N GLY A 158 -12.74 40.14 -5.14
CA GLY A 158 -11.66 39.16 -5.23
C GLY A 158 -12.05 37.75 -4.75
N ILE A 159 -11.05 36.90 -4.52
CA ILE A 159 -11.23 35.52 -4.05
C ILE A 159 -11.17 35.50 -2.52
N THR A 160 -12.25 35.04 -1.88
CA THR A 160 -12.34 34.88 -0.43
C THR A 160 -12.40 33.40 -0.04
N ARG A 161 -11.74 33.05 1.07
CA ARG A 161 -11.80 31.74 1.74
C ARG A 161 -12.66 31.81 2.99
N LEU A 162 -13.11 30.65 3.43
CA LEU A 162 -13.84 30.49 4.69
C LEU A 162 -12.85 30.28 5.84
N ARG A 163 -13.15 30.83 7.01
CA ARG A 163 -12.42 30.59 8.25
C ARG A 163 -13.39 30.28 9.39
N TRP A 164 -13.14 29.17 10.07
CA TRP A 164 -13.85 28.81 11.29
C TRP A 164 -13.43 29.75 12.43
N THR A 165 -14.42 30.35 13.09
CA THR A 165 -14.27 31.11 14.34
C THR A 165 -14.66 30.25 15.55
N SER A 166 -15.60 29.33 15.34
CA SER A 166 -16.01 28.28 16.28
C SER A 166 -16.53 27.10 15.46
N PHE A 167 -16.03 25.89 15.71
CA PHE A 167 -16.36 24.74 14.87
C PHE A 167 -17.62 24.01 15.36
N ASP A 168 -18.73 24.11 14.62
CA ASP A 168 -19.95 23.34 14.88
C ASP A 168 -19.80 21.88 14.41
N LYS A 169 -19.11 21.08 15.22
CA LYS A 169 -18.82 19.66 14.95
C LYS A 169 -20.09 18.87 14.64
N ALA A 170 -21.12 19.01 15.46
CA ALA A 170 -22.37 18.27 15.30
C ALA A 170 -23.12 18.68 14.01
N GLY A 171 -23.11 19.97 13.67
CA GLY A 171 -23.64 20.45 12.39
C GLY A 171 -22.90 19.88 11.19
N PHE A 172 -21.56 19.87 11.25
CA PHE A 172 -20.72 19.36 10.17
C PHE A 172 -20.85 17.84 9.99
N GLU A 173 -20.99 17.07 11.08
CA GLU A 173 -21.28 15.63 11.01
C GLU A 173 -22.63 15.35 10.36
N ARG A 174 -23.66 16.14 10.67
CA ARG A 174 -24.98 16.05 10.01
C ARG A 174 -24.90 16.39 8.52
N LEU A 175 -24.12 17.40 8.14
CA LEU A 175 -23.85 17.75 6.74
C LEU A 175 -23.24 16.55 6.00
N LEU A 176 -22.17 15.96 6.55
CA LEU A 176 -21.48 14.81 5.94
C LEU A 176 -22.37 13.57 5.84
N ALA A 177 -23.18 13.29 6.86
CA ALA A 177 -24.12 12.18 6.83
C ALA A 177 -25.14 12.33 5.69
N LYS A 178 -25.76 13.52 5.56
CA LYS A 178 -26.67 13.82 4.45
C LYS A 178 -25.98 13.77 3.09
N PHE A 179 -24.76 14.29 2.99
CA PHE A 179 -24.00 14.27 1.74
C PHE A 179 -23.65 12.84 1.31
N SER A 180 -23.25 11.98 2.25
CA SER A 180 -23.02 10.55 1.97
C SER A 180 -24.27 9.86 1.42
N ILE A 181 -25.45 10.12 2.01
CA ILE A 181 -26.72 9.55 1.53
C ILE A 181 -27.03 10.02 0.10
N LEU A 182 -26.80 11.29 -0.22
CA LEU A 182 -26.99 11.82 -1.56
C LEU A 182 -26.00 11.19 -2.57
N ASN A 183 -24.74 10.99 -2.17
CA ASN A 183 -23.74 10.28 -2.98
C ASN A 183 -24.13 8.82 -3.22
N ASP A 184 -24.63 8.12 -2.20
CA ASP A 184 -25.14 6.75 -2.31
C ASP A 184 -26.29 6.71 -3.31
N ASN A 185 -27.27 7.61 -3.17
CA ASN A 185 -28.42 7.71 -4.07
C ASN A 185 -27.97 7.96 -5.52
N MET A 186 -27.02 8.87 -5.74
CA MET A 186 -26.47 9.15 -7.07
C MET A 186 -25.79 7.92 -7.69
N THR A 187 -25.02 7.18 -6.89
CA THR A 187 -24.31 5.98 -7.34
C THR A 187 -25.30 4.85 -7.66
N ASN A 188 -26.36 4.69 -6.86
CA ASN A 188 -27.39 3.67 -7.05
C ASN A 188 -28.22 3.87 -8.34
N LEU A 189 -28.19 5.06 -8.95
CA LEU A 189 -28.85 5.30 -10.25
C LEU A 189 -28.07 4.72 -11.44
N LEU A 190 -26.81 4.32 -11.23
CA LEU A 190 -25.97 3.76 -12.28
C LEU A 190 -26.18 2.24 -12.38
N ASP A 191 -25.84 1.66 -13.53
CA ASP A 191 -25.79 0.21 -13.63
C ASP A 191 -24.68 -0.40 -12.75
N HIS A 192 -24.77 -1.71 -12.49
CA HIS A 192 -23.82 -2.41 -11.63
C HIS A 192 -22.36 -2.29 -12.12
N SER A 193 -22.12 -2.22 -13.43
CA SER A 193 -20.76 -2.10 -13.98
C SER A 193 -20.12 -0.77 -13.57
N LEU A 194 -20.86 0.33 -13.76
CA LEU A 194 -20.42 1.67 -13.39
C LEU A 194 -20.31 1.84 -11.87
N GLN A 195 -21.19 1.20 -11.08
CA GLN A 195 -21.07 1.18 -9.63
C GLN A 195 -19.77 0.50 -9.17
N VAL A 196 -19.39 -0.62 -9.78
CA VAL A 196 -18.12 -1.31 -9.49
C VAL A 196 -16.93 -0.43 -9.88
N GLU A 197 -16.98 0.26 -11.03
CA GLU A 197 -15.93 1.19 -11.47
C GLU A 197 -15.70 2.33 -10.46
N ILE A 198 -16.77 2.96 -9.98
CA ILE A 198 -16.70 3.99 -8.94
C ILE A 198 -16.12 3.43 -7.65
N ARG A 199 -16.58 2.25 -7.22
CA ARG A 199 -16.08 1.60 -5.99
C ARG A 199 -14.57 1.38 -6.07
N ASN A 200 -14.08 0.84 -7.18
CA ASN A 200 -12.65 0.60 -7.40
C ASN A 200 -11.87 1.92 -7.39
N THR A 201 -12.38 2.96 -8.05
CA THR A 201 -11.76 4.30 -8.07
C THR A 201 -11.67 4.92 -6.67
N VAL A 202 -12.71 4.75 -5.85
CA VAL A 202 -12.75 5.24 -4.46
C VAL A 202 -11.76 4.45 -3.59
N GLN A 203 -11.71 3.13 -3.74
CA GLN A 203 -10.74 2.28 -3.04
C GLN A 203 -9.29 2.65 -3.39
N ASP A 204 -9.00 2.88 -4.67
CA ASP A 204 -7.70 3.35 -5.16
C ASP A 204 -7.32 4.69 -4.53
N THR A 205 -8.27 5.63 -4.48
CA THR A 205 -8.01 6.95 -3.91
C THR A 205 -7.73 6.83 -2.41
N ASN A 206 -8.53 6.05 -1.68
CA ASN A 206 -8.34 5.85 -0.24
C ASN A 206 -7.00 5.16 0.07
N ARG A 207 -6.58 4.21 -0.78
CA ARG A 207 -5.24 3.62 -0.68
C ARG A 207 -4.15 4.63 -0.95
N GLY A 208 -4.33 5.48 -1.96
CA GLY A 208 -3.46 6.62 -2.22
C GLY A 208 -3.30 7.48 -0.97
N VAL A 209 -4.39 7.94 -0.36
CA VAL A 209 -4.37 8.72 0.89
C VAL A 209 -3.50 8.03 1.95
N LEU A 210 -3.70 6.73 2.19
CA LEU A 210 -2.91 5.98 3.16
C LEU A 210 -1.41 5.98 2.82
N LEU A 211 -1.05 5.79 1.55
CA LEU A 211 0.34 5.76 1.12
C LEU A 211 1.02 7.12 1.39
N LEU A 212 0.29 8.23 1.25
CA LEU A 212 0.79 9.60 1.48
C LEU A 212 0.96 9.99 2.95
N HIS A 213 0.21 9.36 3.85
CA HIS A 213 0.21 9.75 5.26
C HIS A 213 1.30 9.02 6.03
N HIS A 214 2.33 9.72 6.52
CA HIS A 214 3.43 9.13 7.29
C HIS A 214 3.46 9.50 8.77
N LYS A 215 2.70 10.52 9.19
CA LYS A 215 2.63 10.94 10.60
C LYS A 215 1.50 10.20 11.33
N ILE A 216 1.74 9.82 12.58
CA ILE A 216 0.74 9.13 13.43
C ILE A 216 -0.55 9.95 13.55
N ALA A 217 -0.46 11.28 13.73
CA ALA A 217 -1.63 12.16 13.82
C ALA A 217 -2.48 12.11 12.54
N ASP A 218 -1.85 12.17 11.37
CA ASP A 218 -2.54 12.11 10.08
C ASP A 218 -3.18 10.73 9.87
N LEU A 219 -2.49 9.64 10.25
CA LEU A 219 -3.04 8.29 10.21
C LEU A 219 -4.22 8.10 11.19
N SER A 220 -4.18 8.77 12.35
CA SER A 220 -5.31 8.81 13.30
C SER A 220 -6.53 9.49 12.67
N HIS A 221 -6.34 10.63 12.00
CA HIS A 221 -7.39 11.30 11.26
C HIS A 221 -7.98 10.42 10.15
N LEU A 222 -7.14 9.68 9.42
CA LEU A 222 -7.60 8.73 8.41
C LEU A 222 -8.45 7.61 9.03
N VAL A 223 -8.00 7.00 10.13
CA VAL A 223 -8.77 5.95 10.82
C VAL A 223 -10.11 6.47 11.33
N LEU A 224 -10.15 7.69 11.88
CA LEU A 224 -11.38 8.36 12.31
C LEU A 224 -12.33 8.62 11.13
N ALA A 225 -11.81 9.12 10.00
CA ALA A 225 -12.61 9.35 8.80
C ALA A 225 -13.21 8.05 8.26
N LEU A 226 -12.43 6.97 8.19
CA LEU A 226 -12.88 5.64 7.74
C LEU A 226 -13.92 5.04 8.70
N LYS A 227 -13.71 5.16 10.01
CA LYS A 227 -14.68 4.71 11.02
C LYS A 227 -15.99 5.47 10.89
N SER A 228 -15.93 6.79 10.72
CA SER A 228 -17.11 7.64 10.54
C SER A 228 -17.91 7.29 9.26
N GLN A 229 -17.23 6.85 8.19
CA GLN A 229 -17.92 6.31 6.99
C GLN A 229 -18.56 4.94 7.25
N LEU A 230 -17.87 4.05 7.96
CA LEU A 230 -18.42 2.74 8.34
C LEU A 230 -19.68 2.87 9.21
N ASP A 231 -19.65 3.77 10.19
CA ASP A 231 -20.77 4.01 11.10
C ASP A 231 -21.98 4.57 10.35
N ALA A 232 -21.75 5.46 9.36
CA ALA A 232 -22.81 6.01 8.51
C ALA A 232 -23.47 4.97 7.59
N GLY A 233 -22.76 3.89 7.22
CA GLY A 233 -23.25 2.81 6.36
C GLY A 233 -24.05 1.70 7.08
N SER A 234 -24.31 1.83 8.38
CA SER A 234 -24.99 0.82 9.19
C SER A 234 -26.45 0.54 8.77
N PRO A 235 -27.02 -0.64 9.09
CA PRO A 235 -28.20 -1.22 8.41
C PRO A 235 -29.54 -0.49 8.57
N GLY A 236 -29.59 0.68 9.21
CA GLY A 236 -30.81 1.43 9.49
C GLY A 236 -31.26 2.40 8.40
N GLY A 237 -30.45 2.62 7.35
CA GLY A 237 -30.78 3.54 6.25
C GLY A 237 -31.42 2.85 5.04
N PRO A 238 -32.30 3.54 4.27
CA PRO A 238 -32.87 3.02 3.03
C PRO A 238 -31.79 3.01 1.92
N SER A 239 -30.87 2.05 1.94
CA SER A 239 -29.86 1.90 0.89
C SER A 239 -30.36 0.92 -0.20
N SER A 240 -30.31 1.32 -1.46
CA SER A 240 -30.62 0.46 -2.61
C SER A 240 -29.49 -0.53 -2.97
N MET A 241 -28.31 -0.43 -2.35
CA MET A 241 -27.23 -1.38 -2.58
C MET A 241 -27.60 -2.78 -2.09
N SER A 242 -27.21 -3.80 -2.85
CA SER A 242 -27.35 -5.18 -2.41
C SER A 242 -26.60 -5.39 -1.10
N LYS A 243 -27.04 -6.37 -0.30
CA LYS A 243 -26.37 -6.73 0.95
C LYS A 243 -24.88 -7.07 0.72
N LEU A 244 -24.58 -7.75 -0.37
CA LEU A 244 -23.22 -8.15 -0.78
C LEU A 244 -22.31 -6.95 -1.07
N GLU A 245 -22.81 -5.93 -1.76
CA GLU A 245 -22.02 -4.72 -2.08
C GLU A 245 -21.69 -3.91 -0.83
N ARG A 246 -22.64 -3.80 0.11
CA ARG A 246 -22.41 -3.15 1.40
C ARG A 246 -21.34 -3.86 2.22
N GLU A 247 -21.40 -5.18 2.26
CA GLU A 247 -20.40 -6.01 2.96
C GLU A 247 -19.02 -5.84 2.32
N ALA A 248 -18.90 -5.91 1.00
CA ALA A 248 -17.64 -5.72 0.29
C ALA A 248 -17.03 -4.32 0.51
N ASN A 249 -17.84 -3.26 0.49
CA ASN A 249 -17.36 -1.91 0.77
C ASN A 249 -16.91 -1.75 2.22
N ALA A 250 -17.68 -2.30 3.17
CA ALA A 250 -17.31 -2.28 4.58
C ALA A 250 -16.00 -3.04 4.83
N ASP A 251 -15.80 -4.19 4.17
CA ASP A 251 -14.57 -4.97 4.29
C ASP A 251 -13.36 -4.23 3.72
N ALA A 252 -13.49 -3.55 2.59
CA ALA A 252 -12.42 -2.73 2.04
C ALA A 252 -12.02 -1.58 2.99
N LEU A 253 -13.00 -0.87 3.57
CA LEU A 253 -12.74 0.18 4.56
C LEU A 253 -12.08 -0.37 5.84
N ARG A 254 -12.52 -1.56 6.31
CA ARG A 254 -11.89 -2.25 7.45
C ARG A 254 -10.46 -2.65 7.16
N GLN A 255 -10.17 -3.19 5.97
CA GLN A 255 -8.83 -3.56 5.55
C GLN A 255 -7.90 -2.35 5.49
N LEU A 256 -8.38 -1.23 4.94
CA LEU A 256 -7.61 0.02 4.89
C LEU A 256 -7.38 0.60 6.30
N SER A 257 -8.39 0.58 7.16
CA SER A 257 -8.26 0.99 8.56
C SER A 257 -7.21 0.14 9.31
N ARG A 258 -7.20 -1.18 9.09
CA ARG A 258 -6.18 -2.08 9.65
C ARG A 258 -4.78 -1.70 9.16
N LEU A 259 -4.62 -1.39 7.88
CA LEU A 259 -3.33 -0.96 7.34
C LEU A 259 -2.89 0.40 7.91
N ALA A 260 -3.81 1.35 8.07
CA ALA A 260 -3.49 2.66 8.64
C ALA A 260 -3.03 2.53 10.10
N LYS A 261 -3.72 1.70 10.90
CA LYS A 261 -3.30 1.33 12.26
C LYS A 261 -1.93 0.66 12.25
N PHE A 262 -1.71 -0.31 11.38
CA PHE A 262 -0.44 -1.04 11.27
C PHE A 262 0.73 -0.11 10.87
N LYS A 263 0.50 0.84 9.96
CA LYS A 263 1.47 1.87 9.60
C LYS A 263 1.77 2.81 10.76
N ALA A 264 0.74 3.29 11.46
CA ALA A 264 0.92 4.13 12.64
C ALA A 264 1.67 3.39 13.76
N PHE A 265 1.45 2.08 13.89
CA PHE A 265 2.19 1.24 14.82
C PHE A 265 3.68 1.21 14.48
N ASN A 266 4.05 1.02 13.22
CA ASN A 266 5.46 1.01 12.82
C ASN A 266 6.18 2.34 13.16
N GLU A 267 5.51 3.47 12.98
CA GLU A 267 6.06 4.79 13.37
C GLU A 267 6.33 4.92 14.89
N THR A 268 5.69 4.09 15.74
CA THR A 268 6.00 4.02 17.18
C THR A 268 7.22 3.14 17.49
N ILE A 269 7.57 2.20 16.61
CA ILE A 269 8.75 1.33 16.76
C ILE A 269 10.02 2.09 16.32
N ASP A 270 9.91 2.92 15.28
CA ASP A 270 11.03 3.60 14.65
C ASP A 270 10.67 5.07 14.29
N PRO A 271 10.76 6.01 15.26
CA PRO A 271 10.37 7.39 15.04
C PRO A 271 11.40 8.13 14.17
N LYS A 272 10.99 8.67 13.02
CA LYS A 272 11.87 9.36 12.06
C LYS A 272 12.42 10.72 12.51
N SER A 273 11.88 11.34 13.57
CA SER A 273 12.26 12.69 13.99
C SER A 273 13.35 12.65 15.08
N GLU A 274 14.40 13.47 14.95
CA GLU A 274 15.55 13.60 15.90
C GLU A 274 15.20 14.14 17.30
N GLY A 275 13.91 14.33 17.62
CA GLY A 275 13.43 14.47 18.99
C GLY A 275 12.48 13.30 19.26
N PRO A 276 12.29 12.86 20.52
CA PRO A 276 11.21 11.93 20.81
C PRO A 276 9.98 12.53 20.15
N ALA A 277 9.47 11.90 19.09
CA ALA A 277 8.17 12.24 18.58
C ALA A 277 7.34 12.28 19.85
N VAL A 278 6.71 13.41 20.16
CA VAL A 278 5.68 13.40 21.17
C VAL A 278 4.63 12.51 20.53
N VAL A 279 4.81 11.20 20.70
CA VAL A 279 3.86 10.18 20.35
C VAL A 279 2.68 10.68 21.13
N ASP A 280 1.70 11.21 20.40
CA ASP A 280 0.48 11.63 21.01
C ASP A 280 -0.08 10.37 21.68
N GLU A 281 0.17 10.24 22.98
CA GLU A 281 -0.18 9.05 23.75
C GLU A 281 -1.68 8.80 23.62
N ALA A 282 -2.47 9.87 23.42
CA ALA A 282 -3.89 9.77 23.14
C ALA A 282 -4.15 9.16 21.76
N ALA A 283 -3.46 9.58 20.70
CA ALA A 283 -3.58 8.97 19.36
C ALA A 283 -3.10 7.52 19.33
N ALA A 284 -1.97 7.21 19.97
CA ALA A 284 -1.44 5.84 20.04
C ALA A 284 -2.34 4.89 20.84
N LYS A 285 -2.91 5.38 21.95
CA LYS A 285 -3.92 4.65 22.73
C LYS A 285 -5.22 4.48 21.97
N PHE A 286 -5.68 5.52 21.27
CA PHE A 286 -6.89 5.49 20.44
C PHE A 286 -6.79 4.48 19.29
N LEU A 287 -5.64 4.42 18.64
CA LEU A 287 -5.36 3.50 17.55
C LEU A 287 -5.07 2.07 18.02
N GLU A 288 -5.01 1.84 19.33
CA GLU A 288 -4.72 0.55 19.96
C GLU A 288 -3.35 -0.02 19.53
N LEU A 289 -2.38 0.86 19.24
CA LEU A 289 -1.09 0.49 18.64
C LEU A 289 -0.21 -0.37 19.58
N ALA A 290 -0.49 -0.36 20.88
CA ALA A 290 0.29 -1.08 21.87
C ALA A 290 -0.55 -1.47 23.09
N LYS A 291 -0.40 -2.71 23.58
CA LYS A 291 -0.60 -3.01 25.00
C LYS A 291 0.68 -2.56 25.74
N PRO A 292 0.61 -1.64 26.72
CA PRO A 292 1.79 -1.22 27.48
C PRO A 292 2.57 -2.43 28.02
N GLY A 293 3.85 -2.55 27.68
CA GLY A 293 4.76 -3.60 28.18
C GLY A 293 4.93 -4.86 27.31
N HIS A 294 4.08 -5.14 26.32
CA HIS A 294 4.21 -6.35 25.47
C HIS A 294 5.39 -6.27 24.49
N GLN A 295 5.71 -5.08 23.98
CA GLN A 295 6.75 -4.84 22.97
C GLN A 295 8.18 -4.95 23.50
N ARG A 296 8.37 -4.91 24.83
CA ARG A 296 9.69 -5.08 25.48
C ARG A 296 10.04 -6.54 25.77
N ASN A 297 9.12 -7.48 25.53
CA ASN A 297 9.25 -8.88 25.96
C ASN A 297 9.14 -9.89 24.81
N LEU A 298 9.63 -9.54 23.61
CA LEU A 298 9.74 -10.46 22.48
C LEU A 298 11.05 -11.24 22.46
N PHE A 299 11.97 -10.96 23.39
CA PHE A 299 13.15 -11.79 23.58
C PHE A 299 12.74 -13.09 24.28
N VAL A 300 12.98 -14.21 23.61
CA VAL A 300 12.67 -15.55 24.10
C VAL A 300 13.96 -16.18 24.61
N PRO A 301 14.02 -16.66 25.86
CA PRO A 301 15.20 -17.37 26.34
C PRO A 301 15.52 -18.62 25.52
N ARG A 302 16.79 -18.80 25.11
CA ARG A 302 17.27 -19.90 24.26
C ARG A 302 16.86 -21.29 24.74
N TYR A 303 16.79 -21.52 26.05
CA TYR A 303 16.42 -22.82 26.65
C TYR A 303 14.95 -23.23 26.41
N LEU A 304 14.11 -22.30 25.97
CA LEU A 304 12.73 -22.58 25.55
C LEU A 304 12.66 -23.12 24.12
N ILE A 305 13.75 -23.05 23.36
CA ILE A 305 13.82 -23.49 21.97
C ILE A 305 14.59 -24.81 21.90
N GLU A 306 13.96 -25.82 21.30
CA GLU A 306 14.56 -27.12 21.00
C GLU A 306 14.70 -27.23 19.48
N VAL A 307 15.94 -27.25 19.00
CA VAL A 307 16.30 -27.49 17.59
C VAL A 307 16.83 -28.92 17.49
N ASP A 308 16.56 -29.60 16.38
CA ASP A 308 17.14 -30.91 16.11
C ASP A 308 18.68 -30.79 16.01
N PRO A 309 19.49 -31.58 16.74
CA PRO A 309 20.94 -31.48 16.71
C PRO A 309 21.56 -31.53 15.31
N GLU A 310 21.02 -32.35 14.40
CA GLU A 310 21.55 -32.44 13.02
C GLU A 310 21.33 -31.13 12.24
N VAL A 311 20.27 -30.40 12.60
CA VAL A 311 19.91 -29.12 11.97
C VAL A 311 20.58 -27.94 12.69
N ASP A 312 20.89 -28.06 13.97
CA ASP A 312 21.55 -27.02 14.78
C ASP A 312 23.01 -26.77 14.33
N GLU A 313 23.66 -27.80 13.77
CA GLU A 313 24.98 -27.74 13.14
C GLU A 313 24.95 -27.27 11.66
N SER A 314 23.77 -27.00 11.11
CA SER A 314 23.59 -26.58 9.71
C SER A 314 23.81 -25.07 9.52
N ASP A 315 24.28 -24.70 8.32
CA ASP A 315 24.35 -23.31 7.84
C ASP A 315 23.12 -22.93 7.00
N GLU A 316 22.04 -23.72 7.11
CA GLU A 316 20.78 -23.40 6.46
C GLU A 316 20.18 -22.11 7.05
N PRO A 317 19.59 -21.25 6.21
CA PRO A 317 19.06 -19.95 6.66
C PRO A 317 17.85 -20.10 7.59
N ARG A 318 17.22 -21.28 7.62
CA ARG A 318 15.96 -21.53 8.32
C ARG A 318 15.87 -22.98 8.78
N CYS A 319 15.15 -23.24 9.87
CA CYS A 319 14.90 -24.58 10.36
C CYS A 319 13.56 -24.74 11.09
N GLU A 320 13.10 -25.98 11.26
CA GLU A 320 12.00 -26.30 12.19
C GLU A 320 12.52 -26.47 13.61
N ALA A 321 11.70 -26.07 14.59
CA ALA A 321 12.01 -26.22 16.01
C ALA A 321 10.74 -26.43 16.86
N LEU A 322 10.94 -26.81 18.12
CA LEU A 322 9.91 -26.86 19.14
C LEU A 322 10.14 -25.75 20.16
N MET A 323 9.12 -24.93 20.39
CA MET A 323 9.10 -23.91 21.43
C MET A 323 8.31 -24.42 22.64
N LYS A 324 8.91 -24.36 23.82
CA LYS A 324 8.26 -24.61 25.11
C LYS A 324 7.38 -23.42 25.48
N THR A 325 6.11 -23.69 25.74
CA THR A 325 5.10 -22.71 26.17
C THR A 325 4.43 -23.19 27.46
N ALA A 326 3.66 -22.33 28.11
CA ALA A 326 2.87 -22.72 29.29
C ALA A 326 1.84 -23.83 28.98
N GLU A 327 1.40 -23.93 27.72
CA GLU A 327 0.40 -24.89 27.25
C GLU A 327 1.03 -26.19 26.69
N GLY A 328 2.36 -26.30 26.71
CA GLY A 328 3.10 -27.44 26.17
C GLY A 328 4.11 -27.04 25.08
N LYS A 329 4.50 -28.00 24.23
CA LYS A 329 5.43 -27.74 23.12
C LYS A 329 4.66 -27.35 21.86
N LYS A 330 5.09 -26.27 21.21
CA LYS A 330 4.53 -25.76 19.95
C LYS A 330 5.57 -25.90 18.86
N LYS A 331 5.18 -26.42 17.69
CA LYS A 331 6.03 -26.38 16.49
C LYS A 331 6.16 -24.96 15.98
N VAL A 332 7.39 -24.53 15.77
CA VAL A 332 7.74 -23.22 15.26
C VAL A 332 8.76 -23.37 14.14
N TRP A 333 8.96 -22.27 13.43
CA TRP A 333 9.99 -22.15 12.42
C TRP A 333 10.94 -21.05 12.83
N ILE A 334 12.23 -21.26 12.60
CA ILE A 334 13.28 -20.30 12.92
C ILE A 334 13.89 -19.80 11.63
N GLU A 335 14.11 -18.50 11.56
CA GLU A 335 14.88 -17.85 10.51
C GLU A 335 16.10 -17.17 11.14
N TRP A 336 17.28 -17.46 10.58
CA TRP A 336 18.56 -17.12 11.20
C TRP A 336 19.15 -15.83 10.62
N LYS A 337 19.53 -14.94 11.54
CA LYS A 337 20.27 -13.72 11.24
C LYS A 337 21.67 -13.80 11.84
N ASP A 338 22.68 -13.99 11.00
CA ASP A 338 24.07 -13.85 11.39
C ASP A 338 24.40 -12.42 11.85
N TYR A 339 25.21 -12.32 12.90
CA TYR A 339 25.83 -11.05 13.32
C TYR A 339 27.36 -11.05 13.17
N ASP A 340 27.94 -12.15 12.68
CA ASP A 340 29.35 -12.25 12.34
C ASP A 340 29.55 -11.91 10.85
N ASN A 341 29.94 -10.68 10.56
CA ASN A 341 30.31 -10.29 9.19
C ASN A 341 31.82 -10.46 9.00
N PRO A 342 32.31 -10.99 7.86
CA PRO A 342 33.73 -11.28 7.67
C PRO A 342 34.55 -9.98 7.59
N GLY A 343 35.11 -9.61 8.73
CA GLY A 343 36.20 -8.64 8.88
C GLY A 343 35.79 -7.19 9.13
N PRO A 344 36.73 -6.36 9.62
CA PRO A 344 36.55 -4.93 9.86
C PRO A 344 36.51 -4.19 8.52
N GLN A 345 35.41 -4.33 7.78
CA GLN A 345 35.11 -3.43 6.68
C GLN A 345 34.47 -2.15 7.25
N PRO A 346 34.82 -0.96 6.74
CA PRO A 346 34.12 0.26 7.11
C PRO A 346 32.63 0.12 6.77
N GLY A 347 31.75 0.16 7.78
CA GLY A 347 30.30 0.03 7.60
C GLY A 347 29.70 -1.34 7.95
N SER A 348 30.33 -2.15 8.80
CA SER A 348 29.68 -3.30 9.47
C SER A 348 28.91 -2.83 10.72
N LEU A 349 27.72 -3.38 10.97
CA LEU A 349 26.91 -3.08 12.16
C LEU A 349 27.47 -3.78 13.40
N SER A 350 27.33 -3.17 14.58
CA SER A 350 27.65 -3.87 15.84
C SER A 350 26.59 -4.93 16.16
N LYS A 351 26.92 -5.92 16.99
CA LYS A 351 25.94 -6.91 17.50
C LYS A 351 24.74 -6.23 18.15
N ALA A 352 24.96 -5.16 18.92
CA ALA A 352 23.90 -4.39 19.57
C ALA A 352 22.94 -3.75 18.56
N ASP A 353 23.46 -3.18 17.48
CA ASP A 353 22.64 -2.59 16.41
C ASP A 353 21.80 -3.67 15.69
N ILE A 354 22.38 -4.86 15.48
CA ILE A 354 21.69 -5.99 14.85
C ILE A 354 20.56 -6.50 15.77
N ILE A 355 20.82 -6.65 17.07
CA ILE A 355 19.79 -7.02 18.06
C ILE A 355 18.66 -6.01 18.07
N GLU A 356 18.97 -4.71 18.10
CA GLU A 356 17.95 -3.66 18.12
C GLU A 356 17.11 -3.68 16.84
N ARG A 357 17.74 -3.90 15.68
CA ARG A 357 17.03 -4.08 14.41
C ARG A 357 16.11 -5.30 14.40
N VAL A 358 16.60 -6.45 14.86
CA VAL A 358 15.81 -7.68 14.97
C VAL A 358 14.66 -7.49 15.96
N ARG A 359 14.87 -6.74 17.04
CA ARG A 359 13.79 -6.38 17.99
C ARG A 359 12.71 -5.53 17.32
N LYS A 360 13.08 -4.50 16.55
CA LYS A 360 12.12 -3.68 15.77
C LYS A 360 11.35 -4.54 14.76
N LEU A 361 12.04 -5.42 14.03
CA LEU A 361 11.45 -6.34 13.07
C LEU A 361 10.48 -7.32 13.73
N ALA A 362 10.89 -7.96 14.83
CA ALA A 362 10.06 -8.88 15.58
C ALA A 362 8.80 -8.17 16.10
N ALA A 363 8.90 -6.92 16.56
CA ALA A 363 7.73 -6.14 16.97
C ALA A 363 6.76 -5.88 15.82
N LEU A 364 7.25 -5.47 14.65
CA LEU A 364 6.44 -5.28 13.44
C LEU A 364 5.76 -6.59 13.02
N LEU A 365 6.52 -7.68 12.95
CA LEU A 365 6.04 -9.00 12.55
C LEU A 365 5.24 -9.72 13.64
N ASN A 366 5.21 -9.24 14.88
CA ASN A 366 4.36 -9.76 15.96
C ASN A 366 3.00 -9.07 16.00
N HIS A 367 2.88 -7.80 15.59
CA HIS A 367 1.64 -7.03 15.71
C HIS A 367 0.42 -7.79 15.16
N SER A 368 -0.71 -7.68 15.87
CA SER A 368 -1.96 -8.33 15.51
C SER A 368 -3.15 -7.40 15.81
N PRO A 369 -4.16 -7.31 14.93
CA PRO A 369 -4.27 -8.00 13.65
C PRO A 369 -3.32 -7.42 12.58
N LYS A 370 -2.82 -8.28 11.68
CA LYS A 370 -2.09 -7.83 10.48
C LYS A 370 -3.06 -7.61 9.31
N PRO A 371 -2.77 -6.67 8.40
CA PRO A 371 -3.45 -6.63 7.11
C PRO A 371 -3.24 -7.95 6.37
N GLU A 372 -4.30 -8.51 5.77
CA GLU A 372 -4.25 -9.81 5.08
C GLU A 372 -3.23 -9.81 3.92
N ALA A 373 -3.14 -8.70 3.20
CA ALA A 373 -2.18 -8.51 2.12
C ALA A 373 -0.72 -8.40 2.60
N PHE A 374 -0.45 -8.26 3.91
CA PHE A 374 0.92 -8.23 4.44
C PHE A 374 1.62 -9.59 4.28
N ARG A 375 0.86 -10.71 4.24
CA ARG A 375 1.34 -12.05 3.82
C ARG A 375 2.68 -12.48 4.44
N THR A 376 2.97 -12.11 5.69
CA THR A 376 4.14 -12.62 6.43
C THR A 376 3.69 -13.62 7.49
N PRO A 377 4.52 -14.61 7.84
CA PRO A 377 4.28 -15.43 9.02
C PRO A 377 4.20 -14.57 10.29
N HIS A 378 3.45 -15.03 11.29
CA HIS A 378 3.33 -14.32 12.56
C HIS A 378 4.59 -14.58 13.41
N CYS A 379 5.33 -13.53 13.76
CA CYS A 379 6.51 -13.64 14.62
C CYS A 379 6.09 -13.74 16.09
N LEU A 380 6.62 -14.74 16.80
CA LEU A 380 6.41 -14.97 18.23
C LEU A 380 7.48 -14.30 19.09
N GLY A 381 8.62 -13.94 18.50
CA GLY A 381 9.74 -13.33 19.18
C GLY A 381 11.07 -13.65 18.50
N PHE A 382 12.17 -13.38 19.19
CA PHE A 382 13.50 -13.71 18.74
C PHE A 382 14.39 -14.14 19.91
N PHE A 383 15.49 -14.83 19.63
CA PHE A 383 16.46 -15.25 20.64
C PHE A 383 17.89 -15.16 20.11
N ASP A 384 18.88 -15.12 21.00
CA ASP A 384 20.29 -15.27 20.65
C ASP A 384 20.68 -16.75 20.74
N LYS A 385 21.31 -17.30 19.69
CA LYS A 385 21.76 -18.70 19.68
C LYS A 385 22.95 -18.89 20.63
N ALA A 386 23.82 -17.89 20.74
CA ALA A 386 24.98 -17.92 21.61
C ALA A 386 24.60 -18.13 23.08
N ASP A 387 25.37 -18.93 23.81
CA ASP A 387 25.20 -19.09 25.25
C ASP A 387 25.53 -17.76 25.95
N PRO A 388 24.60 -17.15 26.70
CA PRO A 388 24.85 -15.90 27.40
C PRO A 388 25.95 -15.98 28.46
N ASN A 389 26.35 -17.19 28.88
CA ASN A 389 27.42 -17.40 29.85
C ASN A 389 28.80 -17.61 29.19
N MET A 390 28.85 -17.74 27.87
CA MET A 390 30.09 -17.92 27.12
C MET A 390 30.65 -16.55 26.69
N PRO A 391 31.96 -16.28 26.88
CA PRO A 391 32.58 -15.08 26.36
C PRO A 391 32.42 -14.98 24.83
N GLU A 392 32.18 -13.78 24.28
CA GLU A 392 31.92 -13.60 22.84
C GLU A 392 33.02 -14.18 21.94
N ASP A 393 34.28 -14.08 22.38
CA ASP A 393 35.44 -14.60 21.65
C ASP A 393 35.46 -16.13 21.56
N ASP A 394 34.79 -16.82 22.50
CA ASP A 394 34.74 -18.28 22.61
C ASP A 394 33.51 -18.88 21.90
N VAL A 395 32.55 -18.06 21.47
CA VAL A 395 31.35 -18.52 20.76
C VAL A 395 31.70 -18.99 19.35
N ASP A 396 31.27 -20.20 18.97
CA ASP A 396 31.45 -20.75 17.63
C ASP A 396 30.81 -19.82 16.57
N ILE A 397 31.43 -19.72 15.40
CA ILE A 397 30.94 -18.91 14.28
C ILE A 397 29.52 -19.32 13.89
N LEU A 398 29.19 -20.62 13.94
CA LEU A 398 27.86 -21.14 13.62
C LEU A 398 26.80 -20.79 14.68
N ASP A 399 27.24 -20.38 15.87
CA ASP A 399 26.37 -19.95 16.97
C ASP A 399 26.20 -18.43 17.04
N ARG A 400 26.93 -17.68 16.22
CA ARG A 400 26.86 -16.21 16.15
C ARG A 400 25.68 -15.69 15.34
N ARG A 401 24.48 -16.14 15.71
CA ARG A 401 23.23 -15.87 15.00
C ARG A 401 22.08 -15.55 15.96
N LEU A 402 21.18 -14.68 15.54
CA LEU A 402 19.88 -14.48 16.16
C LEU A 402 18.83 -15.33 15.43
N GLY A 403 17.95 -15.98 16.18
CA GLY A 403 16.81 -16.73 15.62
C GLY A 403 15.51 -15.96 15.74
N LEU A 404 14.87 -15.61 14.62
CA LEU A 404 13.50 -15.11 14.56
C LEU A 404 12.53 -16.28 14.61
N ILE A 405 11.58 -16.27 15.54
CA ILE A 405 10.65 -17.38 15.78
C ILE A 405 9.32 -17.07 15.11
N PHE A 406 8.91 -17.90 14.17
CA PHE A 406 7.64 -17.78 13.47
C PHE A 406 6.67 -18.90 13.81
N GLU A 407 5.41 -18.50 13.96
CA GLU A 407 4.28 -19.41 14.04
C GLU A 407 3.94 -19.97 12.67
N ARG A 408 3.67 -21.28 12.64
CA ARG A 408 3.10 -21.93 11.45
C ARG A 408 1.64 -21.52 11.27
N PRO A 409 1.20 -21.17 10.05
CA PRO A 409 -0.21 -20.91 9.80
C PRO A 409 -1.09 -22.10 10.22
N SER A 410 -2.10 -21.82 11.04
CA SER A 410 -3.06 -22.80 11.52
C SER A 410 -4.36 -22.69 10.73
N ALA A 411 -4.51 -23.55 9.72
CA ALA A 411 -5.77 -23.76 9.02
C ALA A 411 -6.08 -25.25 8.94
N ASP A 412 -7.36 -25.61 9.01
CA ASP A 412 -7.81 -27.00 9.16
C ASP A 412 -7.34 -27.92 8.03
N ASN A 413 -7.11 -27.37 6.84
CA ASN A 413 -6.67 -28.09 5.64
C ASN A 413 -5.15 -28.21 5.49
N LEU A 414 -4.34 -27.49 6.31
CA LEU A 414 -2.89 -27.50 6.19
C LEU A 414 -2.25 -28.71 6.89
N ASP A 415 -1.13 -29.16 6.33
CA ASP A 415 -0.26 -30.15 6.95
C ASP A 415 0.61 -29.48 8.02
N THR A 416 0.48 -29.96 9.26
CA THR A 416 1.18 -29.42 10.43
C THR A 416 2.55 -30.10 10.67
N THR A 417 2.91 -31.07 9.83
CA THR A 417 4.09 -31.92 10.00
C THR A 417 5.18 -31.67 8.97
N ARG A 418 4.83 -31.30 7.73
CA ARG A 418 5.81 -31.07 6.66
C ARG A 418 6.43 -29.68 6.73
N PRO A 419 7.71 -29.49 6.38
CA PRO A 419 8.29 -28.15 6.26
C PRO A 419 7.59 -27.32 5.17
N PRO A 420 7.62 -25.97 5.27
CA PRO A 420 7.18 -25.13 4.16
C PRO A 420 8.05 -25.36 2.93
N ILE A 421 7.45 -25.21 1.74
CA ILE A 421 8.15 -25.30 0.46
C ILE A 421 8.30 -23.92 -0.15
N SER A 422 9.48 -23.59 -0.66
CA SER A 422 9.74 -22.32 -1.33
C SER A 422 9.32 -22.34 -2.80
N LEU A 423 9.04 -21.16 -3.36
CA LEU A 423 8.82 -21.00 -4.80
C LEU A 423 10.02 -21.53 -5.59
N ARG A 424 11.25 -21.35 -5.09
CA ARG A 424 12.45 -21.89 -5.71
C ARG A 424 12.35 -23.40 -5.90
N GLU A 425 12.04 -24.13 -4.84
CA GLU A 425 11.91 -25.60 -4.89
C GLU A 425 10.81 -26.03 -5.88
N LEU A 426 9.69 -25.29 -5.92
CA LEU A 426 8.61 -25.55 -6.87
C LEU A 426 9.00 -25.28 -8.34
N LEU A 427 9.89 -24.32 -8.58
CA LEU A 427 10.42 -24.02 -9.92
C LEU A 427 11.44 -25.07 -10.38
N GLN A 428 12.16 -25.70 -9.43
CA GLN A 428 13.20 -26.69 -9.71
C GLN A 428 12.68 -28.13 -9.78
N ASP A 429 11.58 -28.45 -9.10
CA ASP A 429 11.03 -29.81 -9.08
C ASP A 429 10.35 -30.17 -10.42
N PRO A 430 10.92 -31.10 -11.22
CA PRO A 430 10.33 -31.50 -12.49
C PRO A 430 8.99 -32.24 -12.33
N LYS A 431 8.64 -32.69 -11.11
CA LYS A 431 7.34 -33.31 -10.82
C LYS A 431 6.24 -32.27 -10.63
N VAL A 432 6.58 -31.03 -10.32
CA VAL A 432 5.62 -29.94 -10.14
C VAL A 432 5.24 -29.40 -11.51
N ARG A 433 3.97 -29.58 -11.89
CA ARG A 433 3.43 -29.06 -13.14
C ARG A 433 3.38 -27.53 -13.09
N LYS A 434 3.80 -26.85 -14.18
CA LYS A 434 3.61 -25.40 -14.39
C LYS A 434 2.14 -24.99 -14.09
N PRO A 435 1.90 -24.12 -13.10
CA PRO A 435 0.55 -23.66 -12.76
C PRO A 435 -0.11 -22.88 -13.88
N ARG A 436 -1.44 -22.75 -13.80
CA ARG A 436 -2.22 -21.99 -14.78
C ARG A 436 -1.81 -20.51 -14.74
N VAL A 437 -2.00 -19.80 -15.85
CA VAL A 437 -1.71 -18.36 -15.93
C VAL A 437 -2.47 -17.60 -14.83
N THR A 438 -3.74 -17.94 -14.56
CA THR A 438 -4.54 -17.35 -13.47
C THR A 438 -3.91 -17.49 -12.10
N GLU A 439 -3.32 -18.65 -11.79
CA GLU A 439 -2.65 -18.91 -10.50
C GLU A 439 -1.36 -18.10 -10.39
N ARG A 440 -0.58 -18.03 -11.46
CA ARG A 440 0.70 -17.29 -11.52
C ARG A 440 0.49 -15.78 -11.45
N VAL A 441 -0.54 -15.26 -12.13
CA VAL A 441 -0.96 -13.84 -12.05
C VAL A 441 -1.38 -13.48 -10.62
N ARG A 442 -2.19 -14.32 -9.98
CA ARG A 442 -2.64 -14.06 -8.60
C ARG A 442 -1.50 -14.14 -7.59
N LEU A 443 -0.55 -15.07 -7.78
CA LEU A 443 0.67 -15.15 -6.99
C LEU A 443 1.52 -13.87 -7.15
N ALA A 444 1.75 -13.44 -8.40
CA ALA A 444 2.46 -12.19 -8.69
C ALA A 444 1.79 -10.98 -8.03
N HIS A 445 0.46 -10.87 -8.15
CA HIS A 445 -0.30 -9.82 -7.49
C HIS A 445 -0.13 -9.88 -5.96
N ALA A 446 -0.27 -11.06 -5.35
CA ALA A 446 -0.11 -11.24 -3.90
C ALA A 446 1.28 -10.82 -3.40
N ILE A 447 2.37 -11.19 -4.10
CA ILE A 447 3.74 -10.81 -3.73
C ILE A 447 3.94 -9.30 -3.91
N SER A 448 3.50 -8.73 -5.04
CA SER A 448 3.62 -7.29 -5.29
C SER A 448 2.85 -6.44 -4.26
N ASN A 449 1.68 -6.92 -3.85
CA ASN A 449 0.82 -6.29 -2.87
C ASN A 449 1.42 -6.36 -1.45
N CYS A 450 2.00 -7.50 -1.09
CA CYS A 450 2.80 -7.66 0.13
C CYS A 450 3.98 -6.68 0.17
N LEU A 451 4.73 -6.56 -0.93
CA LEU A 451 5.85 -5.63 -1.03
C LEU A 451 5.40 -4.17 -0.88
N LEU A 452 4.30 -3.80 -1.53
CA LEU A 452 3.71 -2.46 -1.37
C LEU A 452 3.38 -2.16 0.08
N TYR A 453 2.88 -3.14 0.84
CA TYR A 453 2.53 -2.93 2.25
C TYR A 453 3.76 -2.80 3.14
N LEU A 454 4.82 -3.59 2.89
CA LEU A 454 6.11 -3.40 3.55
C LEU A 454 6.64 -1.99 3.30
N HIS A 455 6.63 -1.53 2.04
CA HIS A 455 7.07 -0.18 1.69
C HIS A 455 6.18 0.93 2.26
N ALA A 456 4.88 0.67 2.40
CA ALA A 456 3.92 1.59 3.00
C ALA A 456 4.21 1.80 4.49
N VAL A 457 4.70 0.78 5.20
CA VAL A 457 5.19 0.89 6.59
C VAL A 457 6.69 1.17 6.67
N HIS A 458 7.29 1.71 5.60
CA HIS A 458 8.72 2.08 5.52
C HIS A 458 9.68 0.96 5.89
N TRP A 459 9.35 -0.27 5.54
CA TRP A 459 10.19 -1.43 5.78
C TRP A 459 10.75 -1.98 4.46
N LEU A 460 12.07 -2.14 4.37
CA LEU A 460 12.76 -2.68 3.18
C LEU A 460 13.02 -4.17 3.36
N HIS A 461 12.67 -4.99 2.37
CA HIS A 461 12.84 -6.44 2.46
C HIS A 461 14.31 -6.85 2.28
N LYS A 462 14.98 -6.31 1.25
CA LYS A 462 16.40 -6.53 0.86
C LYS A 462 16.80 -7.95 0.47
N GLY A 463 16.03 -8.95 0.87
CA GLY A 463 16.26 -10.35 0.53
C GLY A 463 15.23 -10.93 -0.45
N LEU A 464 14.47 -10.12 -1.19
CA LEU A 464 13.33 -10.63 -1.97
C LEU A 464 13.85 -11.54 -3.12
N ARG A 465 13.46 -12.82 -3.10
CA ARG A 465 13.84 -13.84 -4.10
C ARG A 465 12.90 -15.04 -4.01
N SER A 466 12.94 -15.96 -4.98
CA SER A 466 12.06 -17.15 -5.00
C SER A 466 12.22 -18.08 -3.79
N HIS A 467 13.42 -18.18 -3.20
CA HIS A 467 13.63 -18.92 -1.95
C HIS A 467 12.79 -18.38 -0.77
N ASN A 468 12.47 -17.09 -0.81
CA ASN A 468 11.84 -16.36 0.28
C ASN A 468 10.33 -16.21 0.11
N VAL A 469 9.76 -16.81 -0.93
CA VAL A 469 8.32 -16.98 -1.10
C VAL A 469 7.97 -18.39 -0.69
N LEU A 470 7.30 -18.56 0.44
CA LEU A 470 6.97 -19.84 1.05
C LEU A 470 5.50 -20.22 0.87
N PHE A 471 5.25 -21.53 0.83
CA PHE A 471 3.93 -22.12 0.83
C PHE A 471 3.86 -23.23 1.88
N PHE A 472 2.68 -23.37 2.50
CA PHE A 472 2.37 -24.47 3.38
C PHE A 472 1.48 -25.46 2.63
N LEU A 473 1.89 -26.73 2.61
CA LEU A 473 1.17 -27.78 1.91
C LEU A 473 -0.15 -28.10 2.62
N THR A 474 -1.18 -28.36 1.82
CA THR A 474 -2.40 -29.00 2.31
C THR A 474 -2.12 -30.45 2.73
N ARG A 475 -3.02 -31.06 3.52
CA ARG A 475 -2.91 -32.48 3.92
C ARG A 475 -2.83 -33.45 2.73
N ASP A 476 -3.40 -33.06 1.59
CA ASP A 476 -3.35 -33.81 0.34
C ASP A 476 -2.05 -33.57 -0.46
N GLY A 477 -1.13 -32.74 0.05
CA GLY A 477 0.15 -32.43 -0.57
C GLY A 477 0.08 -31.39 -1.69
N HIS A 478 -1.01 -30.64 -1.81
CA HIS A 478 -1.16 -29.57 -2.80
C HIS A 478 -0.74 -28.21 -2.25
N VAL A 479 -0.14 -27.39 -3.12
CA VAL A 479 0.19 -25.99 -2.88
C VAL A 479 -0.99 -25.11 -3.26
N ASP A 480 -1.39 -24.23 -2.34
CA ASP A 480 -2.30 -23.13 -2.65
C ASP A 480 -1.50 -21.87 -3.03
N TYR A 481 -1.41 -21.60 -4.34
CA TYR A 481 -0.71 -20.41 -4.87
C TYR A 481 -1.38 -19.08 -4.49
N TYR A 482 -2.59 -19.11 -3.91
CA TYR A 482 -3.29 -17.93 -3.39
C TYR A 482 -2.87 -17.56 -1.97
N GLN A 483 -2.09 -18.43 -1.30
CA GLN A 483 -1.64 -18.24 0.08
C GLN A 483 -0.11 -18.25 0.20
N PRO A 484 0.63 -17.39 -0.53
CA PRO A 484 2.07 -17.26 -0.34
C PRO A 484 2.36 -16.53 0.97
N TYR A 485 3.51 -16.87 1.56
CA TYR A 485 4.08 -16.18 2.72
C TYR A 485 5.48 -15.66 2.37
N LEU A 486 5.70 -14.36 2.57
CA LEU A 486 7.01 -13.76 2.39
C LEU A 486 7.84 -13.94 3.68
N SER A 487 9.08 -14.42 3.52
CA SER A 487 10.08 -14.65 4.58
C SER A 487 11.46 -14.13 4.15
N GLY A 488 12.53 -14.41 4.90
CA GLY A 488 13.90 -14.01 4.54
C GLY A 488 14.19 -12.55 4.83
N PHE A 489 13.80 -12.13 6.03
CA PHE A 489 13.99 -10.83 6.64
C PHE A 489 15.38 -10.64 7.25
N ASP A 490 16.33 -11.57 7.04
CA ASP A 490 17.69 -11.54 7.58
C ASP A 490 18.43 -10.23 7.24
N PHE A 491 18.16 -9.64 6.07
CA PHE A 491 18.74 -8.35 5.69
C PHE A 491 17.80 -7.18 5.86
N SER A 492 16.56 -7.44 6.26
CA SER A 492 15.47 -6.48 6.28
C SER A 492 15.65 -5.44 7.38
N ARG A 493 15.20 -4.22 7.12
CA ARG A 493 15.41 -3.08 8.03
C ARG A 493 14.40 -1.96 7.77
N PRO A 494 14.24 -1.02 8.73
CA PRO A 494 13.56 0.23 8.47
C PRO A 494 14.25 1.04 7.37
N GLY A 495 13.47 1.84 6.64
CA GLY A 495 13.91 2.58 5.45
C GLY A 495 14.52 3.97 5.71
N GLY A 496 14.44 4.50 6.94
CA GLY A 496 14.88 5.87 7.32
C GLY A 496 16.34 6.15 6.94
N SER A 497 16.72 7.38 6.61
CA SER A 497 18.03 7.72 6.00
C SER A 497 19.25 7.42 6.89
N ASP A 498 19.06 7.43 8.20
CA ASP A 498 20.02 7.12 9.26
C ASP A 498 20.37 5.61 9.40
N GLU A 499 19.52 4.72 8.91
CA GLU A 499 19.74 3.27 9.05
C GLU A 499 20.90 2.76 8.16
N MET A 500 21.88 2.02 8.72
CA MET A 500 22.97 1.48 7.90
C MET A 500 22.54 0.22 7.13
N THR A 501 22.95 0.09 5.87
CA THR A 501 22.71 -1.13 5.09
C THR A 501 23.78 -2.16 5.37
N ASP A 502 23.38 -3.25 6.03
CA ASP A 502 24.23 -4.43 6.21
C ASP A 502 24.75 -4.94 4.85
N ALA A 503 26.06 -5.18 4.78
CA ALA A 503 26.76 -5.64 3.59
C ALA A 503 26.40 -7.11 3.35
N PRO A 504 25.83 -7.46 2.19
CA PRO A 504 25.58 -8.86 1.92
C PRO A 504 26.89 -9.63 1.71
N GLY A 505 26.89 -10.90 2.09
CA GLY A 505 27.93 -11.85 1.70
C GLY A 505 28.05 -12.00 0.17
N ASP A 506 29.19 -12.54 -0.27
CA ASP A 506 29.49 -12.78 -1.68
C ASP A 506 28.78 -14.04 -2.19
N ASP A 507 27.49 -13.88 -2.50
CA ASP A 507 26.65 -14.95 -3.03
C ASP A 507 26.12 -14.56 -4.42
N ALA A 508 26.67 -15.21 -5.44
CA ALA A 508 26.35 -14.97 -6.84
C ALA A 508 24.89 -15.28 -7.19
N GLU A 509 24.24 -16.20 -6.48
CA GLU A 509 22.84 -16.57 -6.70
C GLU A 509 21.90 -15.49 -6.17
N HIS A 510 22.19 -14.96 -4.98
CA HIS A 510 21.45 -13.84 -4.41
C HIS A 510 21.60 -12.59 -5.27
N ASP A 511 22.79 -12.37 -5.80
CA ASP A 511 23.14 -11.24 -6.63
C ASP A 511 22.36 -11.20 -7.96
N LEU A 512 21.80 -12.33 -8.44
CA LEU A 512 20.90 -12.35 -9.61
C LEU A 512 19.61 -11.55 -9.37
N TYR A 513 19.13 -11.51 -8.12
CA TYR A 513 17.93 -10.78 -7.73
C TYR A 513 18.23 -9.35 -7.27
N ARG A 514 19.50 -9.02 -6.94
CA ARG A 514 19.87 -7.70 -6.46
C ARG A 514 20.00 -6.72 -7.61
N HIS A 515 19.52 -5.50 -7.38
CA HIS A 515 19.70 -4.40 -8.31
C HIS A 515 21.20 -4.20 -8.63
N PRO A 516 21.61 -3.88 -9.87
CA PRO A 516 23.02 -3.78 -10.27
C PRO A 516 23.91 -2.83 -9.45
N ASN A 517 23.30 -1.85 -8.78
CA ASN A 517 24.01 -0.90 -7.90
C ASN A 517 24.13 -1.40 -6.45
N ALA A 518 23.45 -2.49 -6.09
CA ALA A 518 23.45 -3.12 -4.76
C ALA A 518 24.13 -4.50 -4.71
N GLN A 519 24.65 -5.00 -5.84
CA GLN A 519 25.35 -6.28 -5.93
C GLN A 519 26.61 -6.31 -5.05
N SER A 520 26.97 -7.49 -4.53
CA SER A 520 28.12 -7.67 -3.62
C SER A 520 29.44 -7.20 -4.27
N ASN A 521 29.54 -7.40 -5.59
CA ASN A 521 30.71 -7.10 -6.40
C ASN A 521 31.06 -5.59 -6.50
N ARG A 522 30.15 -4.68 -6.16
CA ARG A 522 30.38 -3.22 -6.21
C ARG A 522 31.26 -2.70 -5.07
N ARG A 523 31.45 -3.48 -4.00
CA ARG A 523 32.28 -3.14 -2.83
C ARG A 523 32.01 -1.70 -2.34
N ARG A 524 32.96 -0.77 -2.53
CA ARG A 524 32.88 0.63 -2.05
C ARG A 524 31.95 1.52 -2.86
N GLU A 525 31.62 1.15 -4.10
CA GLU A 525 30.68 1.87 -4.97
C GLU A 525 29.23 1.40 -4.76
N ARG A 526 29.01 0.45 -3.84
CA ARG A 526 27.69 -0.12 -3.59
C ARG A 526 26.76 0.94 -3.01
N GLU A 527 25.62 1.11 -3.65
CA GLU A 527 24.58 1.98 -3.12
C GLU A 527 23.87 1.32 -1.94
N ARG A 528 23.38 2.17 -1.03
CA ARG A 528 22.47 1.78 0.04
C ARG A 528 21.22 1.12 -0.54
N SER A 529 20.65 0.12 0.14
CA SER A 529 19.37 -0.46 -0.29
C SER A 529 18.24 0.56 -0.22
N LYS A 530 17.38 0.56 -1.23
CA LYS A 530 16.23 1.47 -1.41
C LYS A 530 14.99 0.68 -1.82
N LYS A 531 13.82 1.34 -1.86
CA LYS A 531 12.54 0.69 -2.23
C LYS A 531 12.57 0.21 -3.69
N SER A 532 13.14 1.00 -4.59
CA SER A 532 13.32 0.63 -6.00
C SER A 532 14.11 -0.68 -6.20
N PHE A 533 15.03 -1.01 -5.28
CA PHE A 533 15.83 -2.22 -5.39
C PHE A 533 15.02 -3.47 -5.02
N ASP A 534 14.12 -3.39 -4.03
CA ASP A 534 13.17 -4.48 -3.78
C ASP A 534 12.21 -4.66 -4.97
N ILE A 535 11.79 -3.57 -5.61
CA ILE A 535 10.92 -3.61 -6.80
C ILE A 535 11.66 -4.28 -7.98
N TYR A 536 12.96 -4.03 -8.15
CA TYR A 536 13.77 -4.77 -9.12
C TYR A 536 13.78 -6.28 -8.84
N SER A 537 13.99 -6.68 -7.58
CA SER A 537 13.98 -8.09 -7.19
C SER A 537 12.62 -8.75 -7.44
N LEU A 538 11.51 -8.01 -7.24
CA LEU A 538 10.18 -8.45 -7.65
C LEU A 538 10.12 -8.70 -9.15
N GLY A 539 10.65 -7.79 -9.98
CA GLY A 539 10.71 -7.96 -11.43
C GLY A 539 11.39 -9.25 -11.86
N VAL A 540 12.47 -9.64 -11.19
CA VAL A 540 13.15 -10.92 -11.42
C VAL A 540 12.24 -12.11 -11.10
N ILE A 541 11.54 -12.07 -9.96
CA ILE A 541 10.55 -13.11 -9.59
C ILE A 541 9.41 -13.17 -10.61
N LEU A 542 8.95 -12.03 -11.14
CA LEU A 542 7.89 -12.01 -12.16
C LEU A 542 8.31 -12.75 -13.44
N VAL A 543 9.58 -12.64 -13.85
CA VAL A 543 10.14 -13.42 -14.97
C VAL A 543 10.15 -14.92 -14.64
N GLU A 544 10.56 -15.29 -13.43
CA GLU A 544 10.51 -16.70 -12.99
C GLU A 544 9.09 -17.25 -13.01
N LEU A 545 8.11 -16.46 -12.56
CA LEU A 545 6.70 -16.82 -12.61
C LEU A 545 6.21 -16.96 -14.05
N ALA A 546 6.60 -16.06 -14.97
CA ALA A 546 6.20 -16.11 -16.37
C ALA A 546 6.65 -17.41 -17.05
N HIS A 547 7.91 -17.80 -16.86
CA HIS A 547 8.44 -19.01 -17.49
C HIS A 547 8.23 -20.28 -16.67
N TRP A 548 7.97 -20.14 -15.36
CA TRP A 548 7.96 -21.21 -14.37
C TRP A 548 9.29 -21.96 -14.33
N ARG A 549 10.39 -21.21 -14.27
CA ARG A 549 11.77 -21.70 -14.19
C ARG A 549 12.62 -20.77 -13.33
N PRO A 550 13.67 -21.30 -12.68
CA PRO A 550 14.65 -20.47 -12.00
C PRO A 550 15.32 -19.46 -12.94
N ILE A 551 15.65 -18.27 -12.44
CA ILE A 551 16.17 -17.18 -13.27
C ILE A 551 17.48 -17.54 -14.00
N GLU A 552 18.37 -18.32 -13.37
CA GLU A 552 19.61 -18.76 -14.01
C GLU A 552 19.34 -19.69 -15.19
N GLU A 553 18.27 -20.50 -15.17
CA GLU A 553 17.90 -21.35 -16.29
C GLU A 553 17.31 -20.50 -17.43
N VAL A 554 16.46 -19.53 -17.09
CA VAL A 554 15.90 -18.58 -18.06
C VAL A 554 17.01 -17.85 -18.81
N LEU A 555 18.04 -17.40 -18.09
CA LEU A 555 19.18 -16.67 -18.66
C LEU A 555 20.29 -17.58 -19.24
N GLY A 556 20.21 -18.90 -19.05
CA GLY A 556 21.26 -19.84 -19.47
C GLY A 556 22.58 -19.65 -18.70
N ILE A 557 22.51 -19.22 -17.45
CA ILE A 557 23.66 -18.99 -16.57
C ILE A 557 24.01 -20.30 -15.87
N ASP A 558 25.23 -20.80 -16.13
CA ASP A 558 25.81 -21.88 -15.33
C ASP A 558 26.34 -21.32 -14.00
N MET A 559 25.60 -21.58 -12.92
CA MET A 559 25.93 -21.07 -11.57
C MET A 559 27.27 -21.58 -11.05
N ARG A 560 27.72 -22.77 -11.45
CA ARG A 560 29.05 -23.28 -11.08
C ARG A 560 30.15 -22.41 -11.67
N ARG A 561 29.91 -21.86 -12.86
CA ARG A 561 30.83 -20.97 -13.57
C ARG A 561 30.59 -19.49 -13.25
N ALA A 562 29.48 -19.12 -12.63
CA ALA A 562 29.17 -17.74 -12.26
C ALA A 562 29.82 -17.33 -10.94
N ARG A 563 30.09 -18.28 -10.03
CA ARG A 563 30.84 -18.01 -8.79
C ARG A 563 32.19 -17.35 -9.11
N GLY A 564 32.44 -16.18 -8.51
CA GLY A 564 33.65 -15.39 -8.72
C GLY A 564 33.74 -14.63 -10.05
N ARG A 565 32.67 -14.60 -10.88
CA ARG A 565 32.62 -13.85 -12.14
C ARG A 565 31.55 -12.76 -12.10
N PRO A 566 31.86 -11.59 -11.50
CA PRO A 566 30.89 -10.52 -11.29
C PRO A 566 30.29 -9.96 -12.59
N ASP A 567 30.99 -10.06 -13.72
CA ASP A 567 30.52 -9.57 -15.02
C ASP A 567 29.26 -10.28 -15.51
N VAL A 568 29.03 -11.55 -15.12
CA VAL A 568 27.82 -12.30 -15.49
C VAL A 568 26.61 -11.67 -14.81
N VAL A 569 26.73 -11.37 -13.52
CA VAL A 569 25.65 -10.80 -12.71
C VAL A 569 25.34 -9.35 -13.12
N ARG A 570 26.35 -8.59 -13.52
CA ARG A 570 26.18 -7.19 -13.98
C ARG A 570 25.33 -7.07 -15.24
N LYS A 571 25.30 -8.12 -16.07
CA LYS A 571 24.53 -8.17 -17.32
C LYS A 571 23.10 -8.67 -17.15
N VAL A 572 22.71 -9.13 -15.96
CA VAL A 572 21.38 -9.72 -15.72
C VAL A 572 20.28 -8.74 -16.08
N ARG A 573 20.35 -7.49 -15.61
CA ARG A 573 19.33 -6.47 -15.91
C ARG A 573 19.21 -6.21 -17.41
N ASP A 574 20.33 -5.98 -18.09
CA ASP A 574 20.33 -5.71 -19.53
C ASP A 574 19.81 -6.92 -20.33
N ALA A 575 20.16 -8.14 -19.92
CA ALA A 575 19.67 -9.36 -20.55
C ALA A 575 18.16 -9.56 -20.34
N LEU A 576 17.64 -9.26 -19.15
CA LEU A 576 16.20 -9.36 -18.86
C LEU A 576 15.38 -8.27 -19.55
N LEU A 577 15.98 -7.10 -19.81
CA LEU A 577 15.35 -5.99 -20.53
C LEU A 577 15.49 -6.09 -22.05
N ALA A 578 16.19 -7.10 -22.57
CA ALA A 578 16.27 -7.34 -24.01
C ALA A 578 14.87 -7.56 -24.60
N GLU A 579 14.60 -6.98 -25.77
CA GLU A 579 13.27 -6.93 -26.39
C GLU A 579 12.65 -8.32 -26.56
N ASP A 580 13.45 -9.30 -26.99
CA ASP A 580 13.02 -10.70 -27.15
C ASP A 580 12.65 -11.37 -25.82
N ARG A 581 13.37 -11.06 -24.74
CA ARG A 581 13.12 -11.62 -23.40
C ARG A 581 11.88 -11.03 -22.77
N VAL A 582 11.70 -9.71 -22.89
CA VAL A 582 10.51 -9.03 -22.39
C VAL A 582 9.28 -9.49 -23.19
N ALA A 583 9.36 -9.56 -24.52
CA ALA A 583 8.28 -10.08 -25.35
C ALA A 583 7.93 -11.54 -25.02
N ALA A 584 8.91 -12.37 -24.63
CA ALA A 584 8.66 -13.74 -24.19
C ALA A 584 7.86 -13.80 -22.87
N VAL A 585 8.04 -12.84 -21.96
CA VAL A 585 7.19 -12.70 -20.76
C VAL A 585 5.74 -12.39 -21.18
N GLY A 586 5.55 -11.46 -22.12
CA GLY A 586 4.23 -11.13 -22.66
C GLY A 586 3.57 -12.28 -23.40
N ALA A 587 4.33 -13.08 -24.14
CA ALA A 587 3.82 -14.28 -24.81
C ALA A 587 3.28 -15.31 -23.80
N ASP A 588 3.92 -15.43 -22.64
CA ASP A 588 3.53 -16.39 -21.59
C ASP A 588 2.42 -15.88 -20.64
N MET A 589 2.28 -14.56 -20.49
CA MET A 589 1.47 -13.94 -19.42
C MET A 589 0.55 -12.79 -19.86
N GLY A 590 0.69 -12.28 -21.08
CA GLY A 590 -0.02 -11.13 -21.60
C GLY A 590 0.67 -9.78 -21.35
N GLU A 591 0.28 -8.79 -22.13
CA GLU A 591 0.87 -7.44 -22.19
C GLU A 591 0.89 -6.72 -20.82
N ARG A 592 -0.20 -6.84 -20.04
CA ARG A 592 -0.28 -6.18 -18.72
C ARG A 592 0.78 -6.70 -17.75
N PHE A 593 1.06 -8.01 -17.79
CA PHE A 593 2.07 -8.65 -16.96
C PHE A 593 3.48 -8.31 -17.45
N GLU A 594 3.67 -8.27 -18.77
CA GLU A 594 4.90 -7.81 -19.42
C GLU A 594 5.26 -6.39 -19.00
N ASP A 595 4.31 -5.46 -19.10
CA ASP A 595 4.49 -4.05 -18.73
C ASP A 595 4.92 -3.91 -17.27
N ALA A 596 4.21 -4.58 -16.36
CA ALA A 596 4.53 -4.57 -14.94
C ALA A 596 5.95 -5.10 -14.69
N THR A 597 6.32 -6.21 -15.33
CA THR A 597 7.65 -6.83 -15.23
C THR A 597 8.75 -5.91 -15.74
N ARG A 598 8.55 -5.32 -16.93
CA ARG A 598 9.49 -4.38 -17.55
C ARG A 598 9.74 -3.18 -16.67
N ARG A 599 8.69 -2.56 -16.12
CA ARG A 599 8.79 -1.41 -15.20
C ARG A 599 9.55 -1.74 -13.93
N CYS A 600 9.31 -2.91 -13.35
CA CYS A 600 10.06 -3.39 -12.18
C CYS A 600 11.56 -3.52 -12.47
N LEU A 601 11.92 -4.13 -13.60
CA LEU A 601 13.32 -4.34 -14.00
C LEU A 601 14.02 -3.05 -14.44
N ALA A 602 13.29 -2.16 -15.13
CA ALA A 602 13.80 -0.89 -15.61
C ALA A 602 14.03 0.11 -14.48
N GLY A 603 13.13 0.22 -13.51
CA GLY A 603 13.27 1.19 -12.42
C GLY A 603 13.31 2.65 -12.91
N GLY A 604 13.94 3.54 -12.15
CA GLY A 604 14.15 4.94 -12.56
C GLY A 604 12.84 5.66 -12.92
N GLU A 605 12.82 6.32 -14.09
CA GLU A 605 11.66 7.08 -14.58
C GLU A 605 10.38 6.23 -14.71
N GLU A 606 10.50 4.94 -15.01
CA GLU A 606 9.36 4.01 -15.09
C GLU A 606 8.65 3.83 -13.75
N LEU A 607 9.37 4.07 -12.65
CA LEU A 607 8.85 4.10 -11.28
C LEU A 607 8.67 5.54 -10.76
N GLY A 608 8.78 6.54 -11.63
CA GLY A 608 8.64 7.95 -11.29
C GLY A 608 9.84 8.55 -10.58
N LEU A 609 11.02 7.93 -10.64
CA LEU A 609 12.26 8.46 -10.06
C LEU A 609 13.06 9.23 -11.10
N ARG A 610 13.72 10.31 -10.67
CA ARG A 610 14.62 11.16 -11.46
C ARG A 610 16.06 10.97 -10.98
N ASP A 611 17.01 11.33 -11.81
CA ASP A 611 18.43 11.30 -11.43
C ASP A 611 18.68 12.19 -10.21
N GLY A 612 19.30 11.61 -9.18
CA GLY A 612 19.60 12.30 -7.91
C GLY A 612 18.45 12.31 -6.90
N ASP A 613 17.29 11.72 -7.22
CA ASP A 613 16.21 11.57 -6.23
C ASP A 613 16.67 10.73 -5.02
N ASP A 614 16.39 11.22 -3.82
CA ASP A 614 16.52 10.44 -2.59
C ASP A 614 15.15 9.82 -2.24
N GLU A 615 15.05 8.50 -2.34
CA GLU A 615 13.83 7.74 -2.04
C GLU A 615 13.39 7.82 -0.57
N THR A 616 14.21 8.39 0.31
CA THR A 616 13.86 8.61 1.73
C THR A 616 13.10 9.91 1.96
N GLU A 617 13.19 10.86 1.02
CA GLU A 617 12.42 12.10 1.04
C GLU A 617 10.93 11.83 0.80
N ASP A 618 10.06 12.43 1.61
CA ASP A 618 8.62 12.13 1.61
C ASP A 618 7.99 12.27 0.22
N GLU A 619 8.30 13.36 -0.52
CA GLU A 619 7.75 13.61 -1.86
C GLU A 619 8.18 12.58 -2.91
N VAL A 620 9.41 12.07 -2.80
CA VAL A 620 9.95 11.04 -3.70
C VAL A 620 9.36 9.69 -3.35
N ALA A 621 9.34 9.35 -2.04
CA ALA A 621 8.77 8.11 -1.53
C ALA A 621 7.28 7.98 -1.89
N GLU A 622 6.52 9.07 -1.80
CA GLU A 622 5.13 9.19 -2.26
C GLU A 622 5.01 8.87 -3.75
N ARG A 623 5.79 9.56 -4.58
CA ARG A 623 5.73 9.42 -6.04
C ARG A 623 6.03 7.99 -6.48
N LEU A 624 7.07 7.40 -5.89
CA LEU A 624 7.47 6.01 -6.10
C LEU A 624 6.35 5.05 -5.69
N SER A 625 5.76 5.26 -4.51
CA SER A 625 4.73 4.38 -3.95
C SER A 625 3.43 4.42 -4.78
N ILE A 626 3.02 5.62 -5.24
CA ILE A 626 1.88 5.77 -6.16
C ILE A 626 2.17 5.09 -7.50
N LYS A 627 3.36 5.30 -8.08
CA LYS A 627 3.72 4.71 -9.37
C LYS A 627 3.81 3.19 -9.29
N PHE A 628 4.45 2.65 -8.25
CA PHE A 628 4.50 1.20 -8.02
C PHE A 628 3.10 0.60 -7.85
N TYR A 629 2.21 1.25 -7.08
CA TYR A 629 0.83 0.79 -6.96
C TYR A 629 0.10 0.75 -8.31
N LYS A 630 0.09 1.86 -9.05
CA LYS A 630 -0.71 1.99 -10.27
C LYS A 630 -0.17 1.14 -11.43
N GLU A 631 1.14 1.19 -11.63
CA GLU A 631 1.76 0.64 -12.85
C GLU A 631 2.19 -0.82 -12.69
N VAL A 632 2.28 -1.33 -11.46
CA VAL A 632 2.67 -2.72 -11.18
C VAL A 632 1.54 -3.45 -10.46
N VAL A 633 1.23 -3.08 -9.22
CA VAL A 633 0.30 -3.86 -8.38
C VAL A 633 -1.10 -3.93 -9.00
N LYS A 634 -1.69 -2.77 -9.30
CA LYS A 634 -3.00 -2.67 -9.94
C LYS A 634 -2.98 -3.25 -11.35
N ARG A 635 -1.90 -3.04 -12.11
CA ARG A 635 -1.74 -3.57 -13.47
C ARG A 635 -1.77 -5.11 -13.48
N LEU A 636 -1.19 -5.76 -12.48
CA LEU A 636 -1.24 -7.21 -12.26
C LEU A 636 -2.63 -7.69 -11.80
N GLU A 637 -3.32 -6.91 -10.96
CA GLU A 637 -4.71 -7.17 -10.55
C GLU A 637 -5.67 -7.15 -11.75
N ASP A 638 -5.45 -6.20 -12.66
CA ASP A 638 -6.24 -5.98 -13.86
C ASP A 638 -5.96 -7.02 -14.96
N VAL A 639 -5.07 -8.01 -14.78
CA VAL A 639 -4.85 -9.05 -15.79
C VAL A 639 -6.08 -9.95 -15.89
N VAL A 640 -6.80 -9.83 -17.00
CA VAL A 640 -7.94 -10.69 -17.34
C VAL A 640 -7.41 -11.88 -18.13
N VAL A 641 -7.56 -13.09 -17.57
CA VAL A 641 -7.09 -14.37 -18.16
C VAL A 641 -8.24 -15.16 -18.74
#